data_AF-A0A3D3JMF7-F1
#
_entry.id   AF-A0A3D3JMF7-F1
#
_cell.length_a   1.000
_cell.length_b   1.000
_cell.length_c   1.000
_cell.angle_alpha   90.00
_cell.angle_beta   90.00
_cell.angle_gamma   90.00
#
_symmetry.space_group_name_H-M   'P 1'
#
loop_
_entity.id
_entity.type
_entity.pdbx_description
1 polymer ?
#
loop_
_entity_poly.entity_id
_entity_poly.type
_entity_poly.pdbx_seq_one_letter_code
_entity_poly.pdbx_strand_id
1 'polypeptide(L)'
;MVSVSPDVNPVLATLYYSTAIDSCNRPTPDYVHSWQPKIHEPERSSMRHLYRVIALTLLLSTTVRAADLVVADNGRTAASIVVAADAGHWEKQAATDLAKYIELMSGAKPAVVHTADAMRRPKPVLYVGSEALKARPALNAKLQAVLKKDPFLRADGIVVLRDGNRVYLAGNNDESHYYAVMHLLHMWGCRWYLPTAIGECIPEQERLAIGDLDHAYGSPFEVRHYWISWNGSTEGQAEFQRRNFMSSQRAPGMGHALMHYTKDLAPEGGTSFNVPFSELETAEHVLNKMASAIEGGASAISLAIDDGAYTNDSERDAELHANLQDKYFVKTSQTDPMMAFYANIGRLMKERYPESKTVIGGMAYVNVSIPPQRNHEVPDNMVMWLAPIDIDPNHGMDSVVSPPKQEYRDMMYRWSEIMDGRVCIYDYDQGMLVWRNIPNPSHMAFRHDVKHYRDAGILGIGTESRNAMAKVFTNLHIRGQLMWDPEADVDRMIAEFYKKFYGPIAGPMGKYWNTIYKAWEETIVTEHEYMTAPAIYTREVMETLRGHIRVAEAAARVLARKDNLTRNEKLVLERMRFVRLSFDTLSGYMEMVFAASTDADYKRASAAGMRMLASRLEMAEMNSTFTTRVIGPGSSANEPGGSPAWLQGEVKQYMDLLALTDGTTGSLVARLPLEWAFHRDPRDTGLGRGWGYKKADLTYWHANKNNYRTPDRRKDYPTTEWEMVSTDLYPPAQGILHPDWQSFTGHLWYKTDIEVTQADTDGKVHIHFPGLFSESWLWVNGEMIGYREWNTLWWLNDYKFDWDVDLSGKLKPGANNITVRCNNVLQFGGMFRRPFLYRVVE
;
A
#
# COMPACT_ATOMS: atom_id res chain seq x y z
N MET A 1 14.09 30.15 -8.08
CA MET A 1 15.54 30.14 -7.76
C MET A 1 15.75 30.74 -6.37
N VAL A 2 15.81 29.90 -5.34
CA VAL A 2 16.70 29.99 -4.15
C VAL A 2 16.91 28.53 -3.75
N SER A 3 18.14 28.06 -3.88
CA SER A 3 18.58 26.69 -3.60
C SER A 3 18.69 26.44 -2.11
N VAL A 4 18.15 25.32 -1.62
CA VAL A 4 18.57 24.71 -0.35
C VAL A 4 19.47 23.52 -0.71
N SER A 5 20.66 23.50 -0.10
CA SER A 5 21.83 22.68 -0.40
C SER A 5 21.59 21.16 -0.50
N PRO A 6 22.24 20.44 -1.43
CA PRO A 6 22.29 18.99 -1.49
C PRO A 6 23.57 18.47 -0.81
N ASP A 7 23.49 18.01 0.44
CA ASP A 7 24.59 17.30 1.09
C ASP A 7 24.10 16.07 1.85
N VAL A 8 23.83 14.98 1.11
CA VAL A 8 24.08 13.60 1.57
C VAL A 8 24.50 12.76 0.36
N ASN A 9 25.75 12.32 0.37
CA ASN A 9 26.44 11.55 -0.67
C ASN A 9 25.99 10.05 -0.68
N PRO A 10 25.70 9.43 -1.83
CA PRO A 10 25.45 7.98 -1.93
C PRO A 10 26.70 7.25 -2.44
N VAL A 11 27.37 6.48 -1.58
CA VAL A 11 28.44 5.55 -1.99
C VAL A 11 28.21 4.20 -1.31
N LEU A 12 27.81 3.21 -2.11
CA LEU A 12 28.24 1.78 -2.09
C LEU A 12 27.14 0.86 -2.65
N ALA A 13 27.20 0.59 -3.96
CA ALA A 13 26.63 -0.62 -4.54
C ALA A 13 27.36 -0.96 -5.84
N THR A 14 28.40 -1.80 -5.78
CA THR A 14 28.95 -2.48 -6.95
C THR A 14 29.56 -3.81 -6.54
N LEU A 15 29.39 -4.80 -7.43
CA LEU A 15 29.98 -6.14 -7.49
C LEU A 15 29.21 -7.24 -6.75
N TYR A 16 28.57 -8.13 -7.51
CA TYR A 16 29.12 -9.43 -7.90
C TYR A 16 28.04 -10.21 -8.68
N TYR A 17 28.34 -10.70 -9.89
CA TYR A 17 27.93 -12.04 -10.38
C TYR A 17 28.56 -12.27 -11.77
N SER A 18 29.28 -13.39 -11.92
CA SER A 18 29.87 -13.85 -13.18
C SER A 18 29.63 -15.36 -13.38
N THR A 19 29.36 -15.73 -14.64
CA THR A 19 29.70 -16.99 -15.36
C THR A 19 29.02 -18.29 -14.91
N ALA A 20 28.56 -19.24 -15.75
CA ALA A 20 28.50 -19.43 -17.21
C ALA A 20 27.56 -20.65 -17.50
N ILE A 21 27.06 -20.75 -18.75
CA ILE A 21 26.31 -21.88 -19.33
C ILE A 21 27.03 -22.31 -20.63
N ASP A 22 26.94 -23.59 -21.01
CA ASP A 22 27.06 -24.07 -22.41
C ASP A 22 25.90 -25.05 -22.69
N SER A 23 24.97 -24.74 -23.61
CA SER A 23 24.86 -25.17 -25.04
C SER A 23 24.23 -26.59 -25.20
N CYS A 24 23.38 -26.98 -26.17
CA CYS A 24 23.06 -26.52 -27.52
C CYS A 24 21.82 -27.27 -28.13
N ASN A 25 21.11 -26.60 -29.05
CA ASN A 25 20.45 -27.06 -30.31
C ASN A 25 19.15 -27.95 -30.44
N ARG A 26 18.16 -27.29 -31.08
CA ARG A 26 17.02 -27.61 -32.02
C ARG A 26 17.13 -28.88 -32.94
N PRO A 27 16.14 -29.23 -33.84
CA PRO A 27 14.87 -28.59 -34.27
C PRO A 27 13.61 -29.51 -34.44
N THR A 28 12.52 -28.85 -34.88
CA THR A 28 11.12 -29.15 -35.29
C THR A 28 10.93 -30.18 -36.45
N PRO A 29 9.76 -30.43 -37.10
CA PRO A 29 8.41 -29.80 -37.04
C PRO A 29 7.13 -30.70 -37.26
N ASP A 30 5.98 -30.00 -37.31
CA ASP A 30 4.70 -30.28 -38.01
C ASP A 30 3.63 -31.23 -37.40
N TYR A 31 2.40 -30.71 -37.21
CA TYR A 31 1.26 -30.96 -38.12
C TYR A 31 -0.02 -30.21 -37.70
N VAL A 32 -0.77 -29.80 -38.73
CA VAL A 32 -2.02 -29.03 -38.76
C VAL A 32 -3.24 -29.96 -38.58
N HIS A 33 -4.31 -29.53 -37.89
CA HIS A 33 -5.68 -29.50 -38.44
C HIS A 33 -6.78 -28.96 -37.49
N SER A 34 -7.46 -27.94 -38.02
CA SER A 34 -8.87 -27.52 -37.87
C SER A 34 -9.88 -28.49 -37.25
N TRP A 35 -10.77 -27.99 -36.39
CA TRP A 35 -12.24 -27.88 -36.61
C TRP A 35 -12.99 -27.41 -35.35
N GLN A 36 -13.94 -26.49 -35.55
CA GLN A 36 -15.08 -26.13 -34.69
C GLN A 36 -16.28 -25.95 -35.64
N PRO A 37 -17.54 -25.77 -35.19
CA PRO A 37 -18.19 -26.07 -33.90
C PRO A 37 -19.56 -26.76 -34.13
N LYS A 38 -20.36 -27.01 -33.07
CA LYS A 38 -21.81 -26.72 -33.10
C LYS A 38 -22.50 -26.86 -31.75
N ILE A 39 -23.29 -25.83 -31.46
CA ILE A 39 -24.25 -25.63 -30.37
C ILE A 39 -25.58 -26.27 -30.77
N HIS A 40 -26.29 -26.93 -29.85
CA HIS A 40 -27.76 -26.89 -29.76
C HIS A 40 -28.27 -27.49 -28.43
N GLU A 41 -29.01 -26.66 -27.70
CA GLU A 41 -30.09 -26.97 -26.74
C GLU A 41 -31.36 -26.29 -27.30
N PRO A 42 -32.59 -26.43 -26.76
CA PRO A 42 -33.10 -27.29 -25.67
C PRO A 42 -34.44 -27.99 -26.04
N GLU A 43 -35.04 -28.79 -25.13
CA GLU A 43 -36.47 -28.59 -24.74
C GLU A 43 -36.97 -29.54 -23.63
N ARG A 44 -37.94 -29.01 -22.87
CA ARG A 44 -38.60 -29.53 -21.68
C ARG A 44 -39.81 -30.41 -22.02
N SER A 45 -40.08 -31.44 -21.21
CA SER A 45 -41.40 -32.03 -20.84
C SER A 45 -41.12 -33.48 -20.39
N SER A 46 -41.65 -34.11 -19.34
CA SER A 46 -42.88 -33.98 -18.57
C SER A 46 -42.69 -34.78 -17.29
N MET A 47 -43.29 -34.30 -16.19
CA MET A 47 -43.41 -35.01 -14.93
C MET A 47 -44.47 -36.12 -15.00
N ARG A 48 -44.26 -37.11 -14.12
CA ARG A 48 -45.17 -38.14 -13.59
C ARG A 48 -44.96 -39.51 -14.23
N HIS A 49 -44.82 -40.51 -13.37
CA HIS A 49 -44.62 -41.96 -13.59
C HIS A 49 -43.19 -42.49 -13.33
N LEU A 50 -42.63 -42.27 -12.12
CA LEU A 50 -41.59 -43.18 -11.60
C LEU A 50 -41.45 -43.13 -10.06
N TYR A 51 -42.48 -43.56 -9.32
CA TYR A 51 -42.40 -43.66 -7.84
C TYR A 51 -42.39 -45.09 -7.28
N ARG A 52 -42.11 -46.13 -8.08
CA ARG A 52 -42.10 -47.52 -7.56
C ARG A 52 -40.93 -48.41 -8.02
N VAL A 53 -39.82 -47.84 -8.49
CA VAL A 53 -38.57 -48.61 -8.75
C VAL A 53 -37.33 -47.99 -8.07
N ILE A 54 -37.41 -46.81 -7.46
CA ILE A 54 -36.30 -46.16 -6.72
C ILE A 54 -36.35 -46.51 -5.22
N ALA A 55 -36.47 -47.79 -4.90
CA ALA A 55 -36.38 -48.26 -3.51
C ALA A 55 -35.46 -49.48 -3.34
N LEU A 56 -34.84 -49.98 -4.43
CA LEU A 56 -33.94 -51.13 -4.39
C LEU A 56 -32.65 -50.93 -5.22
N THR A 57 -32.19 -49.67 -5.32
CA THR A 57 -30.84 -49.30 -5.81
C THR A 57 -30.21 -48.23 -4.91
N LEU A 58 -30.55 -48.24 -3.62
CA LEU A 58 -29.70 -47.73 -2.54
C LEU A 58 -28.72 -48.83 -2.14
N LEU A 59 -27.99 -49.36 -3.12
CA LEU A 59 -26.76 -50.09 -2.87
C LEU A 59 -25.76 -49.04 -2.41
N LEU A 60 -25.37 -49.16 -1.15
CA LEU A 60 -24.30 -48.44 -0.50
C LEU A 60 -23.14 -48.16 -1.47
N SER A 61 -23.12 -46.97 -2.07
CA SER A 61 -21.85 -46.30 -2.34
C SER A 61 -21.35 -45.80 -0.99
N THR A 62 -20.93 -46.73 -0.12
CA THR A 62 -19.92 -46.41 0.88
C THR A 62 -18.71 -45.99 0.05
N THR A 63 -18.54 -44.69 -0.15
CA THR A 63 -17.21 -44.15 -0.42
C THR A 63 -16.37 -44.60 0.75
N VAL A 64 -15.62 -45.69 0.56
CA VAL A 64 -14.57 -46.10 1.49
C VAL A 64 -13.57 -44.96 1.44
N ARG A 65 -13.76 -43.97 2.32
CA ARG A 65 -12.78 -42.92 2.52
C ARG A 65 -11.51 -43.62 2.98
N ALA A 66 -10.44 -43.48 2.20
CA ALA A 66 -9.16 -44.06 2.58
C ALA A 66 -8.83 -43.57 4.00
N ALA A 67 -8.43 -44.49 4.89
CA ALA A 67 -8.07 -44.12 6.25
C ALA A 67 -6.99 -43.03 6.22
N ASP A 68 -7.09 -42.01 7.08
CA ASP A 68 -6.11 -40.93 7.12
C ASP A 68 -4.68 -41.48 7.35
N LEU A 69 -3.69 -40.90 6.67
CA LEU A 69 -2.28 -41.21 6.89
C LEU A 69 -1.81 -40.52 8.15
N VAL A 70 -1.57 -41.28 9.22
CA VAL A 70 -1.00 -40.77 10.46
C VAL A 70 0.47 -40.42 10.24
N VAL A 71 0.84 -39.14 10.39
CA VAL A 71 2.22 -38.65 10.29
C VAL A 71 2.87 -38.65 11.67
N ALA A 72 2.15 -38.23 12.70
CA ALA A 72 2.57 -38.29 14.09
C ALA A 72 1.36 -38.53 14.99
N ASP A 73 1.59 -39.24 16.10
CA ASP A 73 0.56 -39.56 17.07
C ASP A 73 1.17 -39.69 18.46
N ASN A 74 0.59 -39.02 19.45
CA ASN A 74 0.99 -39.10 20.87
C ASN A 74 2.50 -38.87 21.10
N GLY A 75 3.06 -37.80 20.51
CA GLY A 75 4.49 -37.47 20.66
C GLY A 75 5.45 -38.42 19.94
N ARG A 76 4.94 -39.30 19.07
CA ARG A 76 5.76 -40.26 18.31
C ARG A 76 5.52 -40.11 16.81
N THR A 77 6.56 -40.33 16.01
CA THR A 77 6.44 -40.38 14.55
C THR A 77 7.30 -41.49 13.98
N ALA A 78 6.73 -42.23 13.03
CA ALA A 78 7.46 -43.16 12.18
C ALA A 78 7.71 -42.55 10.78
N ALA A 79 7.29 -41.30 10.56
CA ALA A 79 7.41 -40.65 9.27
C ALA A 79 8.88 -40.30 8.96
N SER A 80 9.20 -40.23 7.68
CA SER A 80 10.48 -39.70 7.20
C SER A 80 10.22 -38.71 6.06
N ILE A 81 11.07 -37.69 6.00
CA ILE A 81 11.04 -36.66 4.95
C ILE A 81 12.23 -36.93 4.03
N VAL A 82 11.97 -37.11 2.75
CA VAL A 82 13.00 -37.40 1.72
C VAL A 82 13.24 -36.14 0.91
N VAL A 83 14.50 -35.73 0.80
CA VAL A 83 14.94 -34.56 0.02
C VAL A 83 16.29 -34.86 -0.64
N ALA A 84 16.52 -34.36 -1.85
CA ALA A 84 17.76 -34.65 -2.55
C ALA A 84 19.00 -34.12 -1.80
N ALA A 85 20.12 -34.84 -1.86
CA ALA A 85 21.38 -34.40 -1.23
C ALA A 85 21.91 -33.10 -1.87
N ASP A 86 21.75 -32.98 -3.18
CA ASP A 86 22.11 -31.85 -4.02
C ASP A 86 20.97 -30.83 -4.23
N ALA A 87 19.88 -30.96 -3.46
CA ALA A 87 18.74 -30.03 -3.50
C ALA A 87 19.18 -28.56 -3.35
N GLY A 88 18.40 -27.67 -3.96
CA GLY A 88 18.58 -26.23 -3.85
C GLY A 88 18.36 -25.71 -2.43
N HIS A 89 18.61 -24.42 -2.23
CA HIS A 89 18.55 -23.80 -0.90
C HIS A 89 17.14 -23.92 -0.30
N TRP A 90 16.11 -23.56 -1.07
CA TRP A 90 14.74 -23.55 -0.59
C TRP A 90 14.15 -24.95 -0.48
N GLU A 91 14.49 -25.88 -1.35
CA GLU A 91 14.09 -27.29 -1.23
C GLU A 91 14.62 -27.92 0.07
N LYS A 92 15.89 -27.66 0.43
CA LYS A 92 16.48 -28.11 1.71
C LYS A 92 15.81 -27.44 2.92
N GLN A 93 15.58 -26.13 2.83
CA GLN A 93 14.88 -25.40 3.89
C GLN A 93 13.45 -25.92 4.06
N ALA A 94 12.76 -26.28 2.97
CA ALA A 94 11.40 -26.81 3.00
C ALA A 94 11.32 -28.13 3.79
N ALA A 95 12.24 -29.07 3.54
CA ALA A 95 12.31 -30.32 4.30
C ALA A 95 12.62 -30.08 5.80
N THR A 96 13.51 -29.14 6.09
CA THR A 96 13.89 -28.75 7.46
C THR A 96 12.72 -28.12 8.20
N ASP A 97 12.02 -27.16 7.58
CA ASP A 97 10.86 -26.49 8.15
C ASP A 97 9.70 -27.47 8.32
N LEU A 98 9.48 -28.39 7.38
CA LEU A 98 8.46 -29.44 7.53
C LEU A 98 8.71 -30.30 8.77
N ALA A 99 9.96 -30.75 8.99
CA ALA A 99 10.32 -31.52 10.17
C ALA A 99 10.12 -30.70 11.46
N LYS A 100 10.57 -29.44 11.47
CA LYS A 100 10.42 -28.50 12.59
C LYS A 100 8.95 -28.27 12.94
N TYR A 101 8.09 -28.02 11.94
CA TYR A 101 6.69 -27.70 12.20
C TYR A 101 5.87 -28.94 12.58
N ILE A 102 6.22 -30.13 12.10
CA ILE A 102 5.65 -31.38 12.64
C ILE A 102 6.03 -31.53 14.12
N GLU A 103 7.29 -31.29 14.49
CA GLU A 103 7.75 -31.33 15.88
C GLU A 103 7.01 -30.32 16.77
N LEU A 104 6.84 -29.08 16.30
CA LEU A 104 6.11 -28.05 17.04
C LEU A 104 4.62 -28.37 17.22
N MET A 105 3.98 -29.02 16.23
CA MET A 105 2.57 -29.39 16.33
C MET A 105 2.35 -30.61 17.23
N SER A 106 3.17 -31.66 17.07
CA SER A 106 2.88 -32.98 17.65
C SER A 106 3.87 -33.44 18.73
N GLY A 107 4.94 -32.68 19.00
CA GLY A 107 6.03 -33.07 19.88
C GLY A 107 6.95 -34.16 19.33
N ALA A 108 6.81 -34.54 18.05
CA ALA A 108 7.56 -35.62 17.42
C ALA A 108 8.27 -35.14 16.16
N LYS A 109 9.58 -35.36 16.04
CA LYS A 109 10.36 -34.90 14.89
C LYS A 109 10.64 -36.02 13.89
N PRO A 110 10.13 -35.95 12.65
CA PRO A 110 10.48 -36.89 11.60
C PRO A 110 11.97 -36.77 11.21
N ALA A 111 12.58 -37.88 10.79
CA ALA A 111 13.93 -37.85 10.24
C ALA A 111 13.91 -37.27 8.81
N VAL A 112 14.84 -36.37 8.52
CA VAL A 112 15.15 -35.90 7.15
C VAL A 112 16.24 -36.80 6.58
N VAL A 113 16.02 -37.39 5.41
CA VAL A 113 16.93 -38.37 4.77
C VAL A 113 17.18 -38.02 3.31
N HIS A 114 18.36 -38.41 2.81
CA HIS A 114 18.86 -38.04 1.47
C HIS A 114 18.88 -39.17 0.44
N THR A 115 18.51 -40.38 0.84
CA THR A 115 18.41 -41.54 -0.05
C THR A 115 17.06 -42.21 0.11
N ALA A 116 16.50 -42.72 -0.99
CA ALA A 116 15.25 -43.46 -0.99
C ALA A 116 15.34 -44.84 -0.31
N ASP A 117 16.49 -45.21 0.29
CA ASP A 117 16.70 -46.49 0.98
C ASP A 117 15.81 -46.69 2.22
N ALA A 118 15.01 -45.68 2.61
CA ALA A 118 13.89 -45.82 3.54
C ALA A 118 12.65 -46.55 2.95
N MET A 119 12.79 -47.29 1.84
CA MET A 119 11.72 -48.02 1.15
C MET A 119 11.28 -49.35 1.82
N ARG A 120 11.42 -49.52 3.14
CA ARG A 120 10.77 -50.63 3.86
C ARG A 120 9.34 -50.22 4.29
N ARG A 121 8.32 -50.81 3.67
CA ARG A 121 6.90 -50.69 4.12
C ARG A 121 6.79 -51.16 5.60
N PRO A 122 5.93 -50.54 6.45
CA PRO A 122 4.75 -49.72 6.11
C PRO A 122 4.77 -48.26 6.65
N LYS A 123 5.93 -47.60 6.75
CA LYS A 123 6.03 -46.27 7.38
C LYS A 123 5.58 -45.11 6.45
N PRO A 124 5.00 -44.00 6.96
CA PRO A 124 4.72 -42.79 6.19
C PRO A 124 6.01 -42.18 5.62
N VAL A 125 6.00 -41.73 4.36
CA VAL A 125 7.12 -41.00 3.76
C VAL A 125 6.63 -39.79 2.98
N LEU A 126 7.25 -38.64 3.24
CA LEU A 126 6.96 -37.37 2.60
C LEU A 126 8.14 -37.02 1.68
N TYR A 127 7.96 -37.13 0.38
CA TYR A 127 8.93 -36.71 -0.62
C TYR A 127 8.80 -35.21 -0.87
N VAL A 128 9.91 -34.50 -0.84
CA VAL A 128 9.98 -33.05 -1.06
C VAL A 128 10.79 -32.77 -2.32
N GLY A 129 10.28 -31.84 -3.13
CA GLY A 129 10.96 -31.25 -4.26
C GLY A 129 11.25 -32.21 -5.40
N SER A 130 12.51 -32.21 -5.85
CA SER A 130 12.96 -33.02 -6.99
C SER A 130 12.76 -34.52 -6.75
N GLU A 131 12.93 -35.00 -5.52
CA GLU A 131 12.71 -36.41 -5.17
C GLU A 131 11.23 -36.82 -5.29
N ALA A 132 10.30 -35.90 -5.05
CA ALA A 132 8.88 -36.16 -5.28
C ALA A 132 8.56 -36.37 -6.76
N LEU A 133 9.18 -35.57 -7.65
CA LEU A 133 9.03 -35.70 -9.10
C LEU A 133 9.68 -36.97 -9.64
N LYS A 134 10.86 -37.35 -9.13
CA LYS A 134 11.54 -38.61 -9.48
C LYS A 134 10.73 -39.83 -9.03
N ALA A 135 10.21 -39.80 -7.80
CA ALA A 135 9.44 -40.91 -7.23
C ALA A 135 8.04 -41.05 -7.86
N ARG A 136 7.47 -39.97 -8.41
CA ARG A 136 6.19 -39.99 -9.13
C ARG A 136 6.22 -39.08 -10.38
N PRO A 137 6.79 -39.56 -11.51
CA PRO A 137 6.97 -38.73 -12.72
C PRO A 137 5.67 -38.15 -13.32
N ALA A 138 4.53 -38.80 -13.10
CA ALA A 138 3.21 -38.31 -13.54
C ALA A 138 2.83 -36.94 -12.95
N LEU A 139 3.46 -36.52 -11.85
CA LEU A 139 3.27 -35.20 -11.27
C LEU A 139 3.74 -34.06 -12.18
N ASN A 140 4.72 -34.33 -13.06
CA ASN A 140 5.17 -33.33 -14.03
C ASN A 140 4.04 -32.87 -14.96
N ALA A 141 3.20 -33.80 -15.44
CA ALA A 141 2.07 -33.46 -16.30
C ALA A 141 1.04 -32.58 -15.58
N LYS A 142 0.78 -32.86 -14.29
CA LYS A 142 -0.12 -32.05 -13.45
C LYS A 142 0.43 -30.64 -13.21
N LEU A 143 1.74 -30.51 -12.95
CA LEU A 143 2.40 -29.22 -12.83
C LEU A 143 2.30 -28.42 -14.12
N GLN A 144 2.69 -29.01 -15.26
CA GLN A 144 2.67 -28.31 -16.54
C GLN A 144 1.25 -27.85 -16.94
N ALA A 145 0.20 -28.56 -16.52
CA ALA A 145 -1.18 -28.18 -16.81
C ALA A 145 -1.66 -26.91 -16.09
N VAL A 146 -1.00 -26.51 -14.99
CA VAL A 146 -1.39 -25.34 -14.18
C VAL A 146 -0.44 -24.15 -14.31
N LEU A 147 0.73 -24.33 -14.95
CA LEU A 147 1.67 -23.24 -15.16
C LEU A 147 1.13 -22.26 -16.21
N LYS A 148 1.44 -20.97 -16.01
CA LYS A 148 1.23 -19.93 -17.02
C LYS A 148 1.91 -20.34 -18.33
N LYS A 149 1.17 -20.28 -19.43
CA LYS A 149 1.69 -20.55 -20.78
C LYS A 149 2.58 -19.38 -21.20
N ASP A 150 3.73 -19.69 -21.77
CA ASP A 150 4.68 -18.71 -22.33
C ASP A 150 5.05 -17.58 -21.34
N PRO A 151 5.61 -17.90 -20.15
CA PRO A 151 5.98 -16.89 -19.17
C PRO A 151 7.08 -15.96 -19.71
N PHE A 152 6.98 -14.67 -19.41
CA PHE A 152 7.98 -13.68 -19.84
C PHE A 152 9.29 -13.79 -19.03
N LEU A 153 9.17 -14.11 -17.74
CA LEU A 153 10.27 -14.33 -16.80
C LEU A 153 10.30 -15.80 -16.32
N ARG A 154 9.28 -16.21 -15.56
CA ARG A 154 9.17 -17.53 -14.93
C ARG A 154 7.76 -17.74 -14.37
N ALA A 155 7.13 -18.88 -14.70
CA ALA A 155 5.92 -19.34 -14.02
C ALA A 155 6.26 -20.10 -12.73
N ASP A 156 5.46 -19.94 -11.69
CA ASP A 156 5.57 -20.70 -10.43
C ASP A 156 4.31 -21.53 -10.20
N GLY A 157 4.48 -22.80 -9.84
CA GLY A 157 3.38 -23.72 -9.57
C GLY A 157 3.79 -24.89 -8.68
N ILE A 158 2.80 -25.44 -7.98
CA ILE A 158 2.93 -26.55 -7.04
C ILE A 158 2.03 -27.72 -7.43
N VAL A 159 2.43 -28.91 -6.97
CA VAL A 159 1.61 -30.12 -6.96
C VAL A 159 1.84 -30.84 -5.65
N VAL A 160 0.75 -31.23 -5.00
CA VAL A 160 0.74 -32.02 -3.78
C VAL A 160 -0.18 -33.21 -3.96
N LEU A 161 0.31 -34.39 -3.62
CA LEU A 161 -0.43 -35.65 -3.79
C LEU A 161 -0.16 -36.58 -2.62
N ARG A 162 -1.21 -37.22 -2.11
CA ARG A 162 -1.09 -38.42 -1.28
C ARG A 162 -1.47 -39.66 -2.08
N ASP A 163 -0.58 -40.66 -2.09
CA ASP A 163 -0.81 -42.00 -2.62
C ASP A 163 -0.53 -43.03 -1.51
N GLY A 164 -1.58 -43.50 -0.83
CA GLY A 164 -1.48 -44.42 0.29
C GLY A 164 -0.67 -43.84 1.47
N ASN A 165 0.51 -44.42 1.73
CA ASN A 165 1.45 -44.00 2.77
C ASN A 165 2.57 -43.07 2.27
N ARG A 166 2.48 -42.60 1.02
CA ARG A 166 3.42 -41.66 0.40
C ARG A 166 2.73 -40.32 0.17
N VAL A 167 3.46 -39.24 0.45
CA VAL A 167 3.04 -37.87 0.16
C VAL A 167 4.12 -37.23 -0.69
N TYR A 168 3.72 -36.56 -1.76
CA TYR A 168 4.61 -35.92 -2.72
C TYR A 168 4.32 -34.43 -2.70
N LEU A 169 5.35 -33.63 -2.43
CA LEU A 169 5.26 -32.18 -2.33
C LEU A 169 6.29 -31.59 -3.30
N ALA A 170 5.83 -31.14 -4.46
CA ALA A 170 6.72 -30.66 -5.52
C ALA A 170 6.22 -29.36 -6.14
N GLY A 171 7.15 -28.67 -6.79
CA GLY A 171 6.90 -27.50 -7.60
C GLY A 171 7.78 -27.56 -8.84
N ASN A 172 7.77 -26.53 -9.68
CA ASN A 172 8.55 -26.52 -10.92
C ASN A 172 9.94 -25.85 -10.79
N ASN A 173 10.31 -25.35 -9.61
CA ASN A 173 11.62 -24.77 -9.29
C ASN A 173 11.88 -24.80 -7.77
N ASP A 174 13.08 -24.41 -7.33
CA ASP A 174 13.54 -24.46 -5.94
C ASP A 174 12.59 -23.73 -4.96
N GLU A 175 12.13 -22.52 -5.29
CA GLU A 175 11.17 -21.79 -4.45
C GLU A 175 9.79 -22.46 -4.44
N SER A 176 9.35 -22.97 -5.59
CA SER A 176 8.06 -23.66 -5.70
C SER A 176 8.03 -25.00 -4.95
N HIS A 177 9.18 -25.65 -4.75
CA HIS A 177 9.29 -26.79 -3.83
C HIS A 177 8.97 -26.39 -2.39
N TYR A 178 9.42 -25.21 -1.96
CA TYR A 178 9.07 -24.66 -0.65
C TYR A 178 7.58 -24.35 -0.53
N TYR A 179 6.97 -23.75 -1.57
CA TYR A 179 5.53 -23.48 -1.60
C TYR A 179 4.67 -24.75 -1.46
N ALA A 180 5.08 -25.87 -2.08
CA ALA A 180 4.37 -27.14 -1.93
C ALA A 180 4.34 -27.64 -0.48
N VAL A 181 5.44 -27.46 0.25
CA VAL A 181 5.50 -27.75 1.69
C VAL A 181 4.67 -26.76 2.49
N MET A 182 4.73 -25.46 2.19
CA MET A 182 3.90 -24.44 2.86
C MET A 182 2.41 -24.71 2.67
N HIS A 183 1.98 -25.19 1.50
CA HIS A 183 0.61 -25.60 1.27
C HIS A 183 0.17 -26.69 2.25
N LEU A 184 0.97 -27.74 2.45
CA LEU A 184 0.67 -28.79 3.44
C LEU A 184 0.62 -28.24 4.88
N LEU A 185 1.60 -27.42 5.26
CA LEU A 185 1.60 -26.78 6.59
C LEU A 185 0.38 -25.87 6.78
N HIS A 186 -0.05 -25.16 5.74
CA HIS A 186 -1.25 -24.34 5.76
C HIS A 186 -2.52 -25.18 5.93
N MET A 187 -2.62 -26.36 5.30
CA MET A 187 -3.73 -27.29 5.51
C MET A 187 -3.81 -27.80 6.95
N TRP A 188 -2.67 -28.08 7.58
CA TRP A 188 -2.62 -28.44 9.00
C TRP A 188 -2.90 -27.26 9.95
N GLY A 189 -2.89 -26.05 9.41
CA GLY A 189 -3.29 -24.85 10.12
C GLY A 189 -2.13 -23.96 10.57
N CYS A 190 -0.90 -24.23 10.15
CA CYS A 190 0.20 -23.29 10.37
C CYS A 190 -0.03 -21.98 9.60
N ARG A 191 0.29 -20.85 10.23
CA ARG A 191 0.25 -19.51 9.61
C ARG A 191 1.40 -18.65 10.11
N TRP A 192 1.87 -17.75 9.25
CA TRP A 192 2.89 -16.74 9.58
C TRP A 192 2.37 -15.37 9.20
N TYR A 193 1.74 -14.69 10.17
CA TYR A 193 1.08 -13.41 9.94
C TYR A 193 2.05 -12.22 9.94
N LEU A 194 3.18 -12.34 10.65
CA LEU A 194 4.24 -11.34 10.76
C LEU A 194 5.62 -12.03 10.56
N PRO A 195 6.68 -11.32 10.14
CA PRO A 195 8.03 -11.87 9.92
C PRO A 195 8.81 -12.17 11.23
N THR A 196 8.12 -12.29 12.36
CA THR A 196 8.71 -12.51 13.68
C THR A 196 8.05 -13.69 14.39
N ALA A 197 8.64 -14.14 15.51
CA ALA A 197 8.10 -15.25 16.29
C ALA A 197 6.65 -15.02 16.77
N ILE A 198 6.27 -13.77 17.08
CA ILE A 198 4.88 -13.46 17.47
C ILE A 198 3.90 -13.62 16.30
N GLY A 199 4.38 -13.53 15.06
CA GLY A 199 3.63 -13.81 13.83
C GLY A 199 3.28 -15.29 13.64
N GLU A 200 3.98 -16.19 14.33
CA GLU A 200 3.91 -17.63 14.10
C GLU A 200 2.72 -18.27 14.85
N CYS A 201 1.76 -18.81 14.11
CA CYS A 201 0.59 -19.50 14.65
C CYS A 201 0.62 -20.97 14.26
N ILE A 202 1.16 -21.81 15.15
CA ILE A 202 1.32 -23.25 14.95
C ILE A 202 0.36 -23.99 15.88
N PRO A 203 -0.59 -24.79 15.37
CA PRO A 203 -1.55 -25.50 16.20
C PRO A 203 -0.87 -26.63 16.98
N GLU A 204 -1.27 -26.87 18.21
CA GLU A 204 -0.85 -28.06 18.97
C GLU A 204 -1.84 -29.20 18.65
N GLN A 205 -1.35 -30.35 18.18
CA GLN A 205 -2.14 -31.49 17.74
C GLN A 205 -1.50 -32.81 18.19
N GLU A 206 -2.19 -33.55 19.07
CA GLU A 206 -1.72 -34.88 19.51
C GLU A 206 -1.62 -35.89 18.37
N ARG A 207 -2.57 -35.85 17.44
CA ARG A 207 -2.63 -36.70 16.25
C ARG A 207 -2.60 -35.86 14.98
N LEU A 208 -1.48 -35.91 14.27
CA LEU A 208 -1.29 -35.25 12.98
C LEU A 208 -1.49 -36.26 11.85
N ALA A 209 -2.45 -36.01 10.96
CA ALA A 209 -2.74 -36.89 9.84
C ALA A 209 -3.08 -36.14 8.55
N ILE A 210 -2.98 -36.84 7.43
CA ILE A 210 -3.32 -36.34 6.10
C ILE A 210 -4.49 -37.17 5.58
N GLY A 211 -5.58 -36.53 5.21
CA GLY A 211 -6.73 -37.16 4.55
C GLY A 211 -6.47 -37.38 3.05
N ASP A 212 -7.46 -37.16 2.20
CA ASP A 212 -7.25 -37.10 0.76
C ASP A 212 -6.48 -35.83 0.40
N LEU A 213 -5.52 -35.95 -0.50
CA LEU A 213 -4.70 -34.84 -0.98
C LEU A 213 -4.38 -35.05 -2.45
N ASP A 214 -4.93 -34.21 -3.31
CA ASP A 214 -4.60 -34.11 -4.72
C ASP A 214 -4.88 -32.67 -5.17
N HIS A 215 -3.83 -31.87 -5.31
CA HIS A 215 -3.97 -30.47 -5.67
C HIS A 215 -2.77 -30.03 -6.52
N ALA A 216 -3.05 -29.28 -7.58
CA ALA A 216 -2.04 -28.58 -8.38
C ALA A 216 -2.54 -27.16 -8.62
N TYR A 217 -1.64 -26.18 -8.53
CA TYR A 217 -1.98 -24.78 -8.75
C TYR A 217 -0.76 -23.98 -9.19
N GLY A 218 -0.96 -23.04 -10.12
CA GLY A 218 0.06 -22.10 -10.59
C GLY A 218 -0.45 -20.67 -10.46
N SER A 219 0.42 -19.76 -10.01
CA SER A 219 0.04 -18.36 -9.88
C SER A 219 -0.11 -17.70 -11.25
N PRO A 220 -1.08 -16.78 -11.44
CA PRO A 220 -1.19 -15.99 -12.66
C PRO A 220 -0.07 -14.93 -12.81
N PHE A 221 0.61 -14.57 -11.72
CA PHE A 221 1.65 -13.55 -11.70
C PHE A 221 3.04 -14.18 -11.66
N GLU A 222 4.00 -13.61 -12.37
CA GLU A 222 5.40 -14.08 -12.41
C GLU A 222 6.28 -13.35 -11.39
N VAL A 223 5.92 -12.11 -11.02
CA VAL A 223 6.57 -11.32 -9.97
C VAL A 223 5.59 -11.15 -8.81
N ARG A 224 5.97 -11.59 -7.60
CA ARG A 224 5.11 -11.52 -6.41
C ARG A 224 5.95 -11.26 -5.17
N HIS A 225 6.21 -10.01 -4.83
CA HIS A 225 7.05 -9.73 -3.68
C HIS A 225 6.74 -8.38 -3.05
N TYR A 226 7.36 -8.13 -1.90
CA TYR A 226 7.53 -6.79 -1.38
C TYR A 226 9.01 -6.46 -1.20
N TRP A 227 9.31 -5.18 -1.12
CA TRP A 227 10.64 -4.68 -0.77
C TRP A 227 10.50 -3.69 0.38
N ILE A 228 11.61 -3.46 1.11
CA ILE A 228 11.61 -2.60 2.29
C ILE A 228 12.31 -1.28 1.96
N SER A 229 11.58 -0.17 2.08
CA SER A 229 12.14 1.16 1.87
C SER A 229 13.03 1.62 3.03
N TRP A 230 13.76 2.71 2.80
CA TRP A 230 14.96 3.17 3.51
C TRP A 230 14.87 3.33 5.04
N ASN A 231 13.68 3.23 5.65
CA ASN A 231 13.46 3.36 7.10
C ASN A 231 12.86 2.10 7.75
N GLY A 232 12.76 0.98 7.04
CA GLY A 232 12.25 -0.29 7.58
C GLY A 232 13.35 -1.30 7.89
N SER A 233 13.06 -2.20 8.83
CA SER A 233 13.90 -3.38 9.08
C SER A 233 13.59 -4.50 8.08
N THR A 234 14.61 -5.21 7.60
CA THR A 234 14.48 -6.39 6.71
C THR A 234 14.48 -7.72 7.47
N GLU A 235 14.49 -7.68 8.81
CA GLU A 235 14.51 -8.86 9.67
C GLU A 235 13.35 -9.83 9.33
N GLY A 236 13.68 -11.09 9.08
CA GLY A 236 12.73 -12.16 8.77
C GLY A 236 11.99 -12.04 7.43
N GLN A 237 12.33 -11.05 6.59
CA GLN A 237 11.66 -10.80 5.32
C GLN A 237 11.73 -12.01 4.38
N ALA A 238 12.91 -12.59 4.22
CA ALA A 238 13.16 -13.66 3.25
C ALA A 238 12.27 -14.88 3.52
N GLU A 239 12.20 -15.34 4.76
CA GLU A 239 11.38 -16.47 5.18
C GLU A 239 9.89 -16.13 5.15
N PHE A 240 9.52 -14.92 5.59
CA PHE A 240 8.12 -14.47 5.58
C PHE A 240 7.54 -14.43 4.17
N GLN A 241 8.32 -13.96 3.19
CA GLN A 241 7.91 -13.98 1.78
C GLN A 241 7.59 -15.39 1.31
N ARG A 242 8.50 -16.36 1.55
CA ARG A 242 8.32 -17.73 1.03
C ARG A 242 7.20 -18.48 1.75
N ARG A 243 7.06 -18.27 3.05
CA ARG A 243 5.95 -18.82 3.86
C ARG A 243 4.58 -18.30 3.41
N ASN A 244 4.56 -17.16 2.72
CA ASN A 244 3.36 -16.53 2.19
C ASN A 244 3.36 -16.47 0.65
N PHE A 245 3.99 -17.44 -0.03
CA PHE A 245 3.93 -17.66 -1.49
C PHE A 245 4.46 -16.52 -2.38
N MET A 246 5.31 -15.66 -1.82
CA MET A 246 6.01 -14.60 -2.54
C MET A 246 7.37 -15.08 -3.07
N SER A 247 7.75 -14.61 -4.26
CA SER A 247 8.92 -15.03 -5.04
C SER A 247 10.11 -14.07 -4.91
N SER A 248 11.32 -14.58 -5.10
CA SER A 248 12.49 -13.72 -5.35
C SER A 248 12.58 -13.18 -6.77
N GLN A 249 11.75 -13.67 -7.71
CA GLN A 249 11.68 -13.14 -9.07
C GLN A 249 11.48 -11.62 -9.05
N ARG A 250 12.24 -10.92 -9.90
CA ARG A 250 12.18 -9.47 -10.10
C ARG A 250 12.05 -9.19 -11.60
N ALA A 251 11.51 -8.01 -11.93
CA ALA A 251 11.58 -7.42 -13.27
C ALA A 251 12.41 -6.13 -13.19
N PRO A 252 13.16 -5.75 -14.24
CA PRO A 252 13.80 -4.44 -14.28
C PRO A 252 12.77 -3.32 -14.24
N GLY A 253 13.19 -2.10 -13.90
CA GLY A 253 12.30 -0.93 -13.83
C GLY A 253 11.71 -0.67 -12.45
N MET A 254 11.85 -1.61 -11.49
CA MET A 254 11.45 -1.40 -10.10
C MET A 254 12.54 -0.62 -9.33
N GLY A 255 12.70 0.66 -9.68
CA GLY A 255 13.64 1.58 -9.05
C GLY A 255 14.20 2.62 -10.02
N HIS A 256 14.30 3.86 -9.55
CA HIS A 256 14.78 5.02 -10.28
C HIS A 256 16.21 4.83 -10.80
N ALA A 257 16.43 5.08 -12.09
CA ALA A 257 17.74 4.89 -12.71
C ALA A 257 18.03 5.84 -13.88
N LEU A 258 17.02 6.47 -14.47
CA LEU A 258 17.14 7.21 -15.73
C LEU A 258 18.16 8.35 -15.65
N MET A 259 18.20 9.07 -14.53
CA MET A 259 19.10 10.20 -14.29
C MET A 259 20.58 9.79 -14.31
N HIS A 260 20.92 8.53 -14.04
CA HIS A 260 22.28 8.03 -14.23
C HIS A 260 22.73 8.12 -15.69
N TYR A 261 21.79 8.03 -16.62
CA TYR A 261 22.02 8.07 -18.05
C TYR A 261 21.82 9.47 -18.64
N THR A 262 20.87 10.26 -18.12
CA THR A 262 20.39 11.47 -18.79
C THR A 262 20.79 12.80 -18.14
N LYS A 263 21.29 12.82 -16.90
CA LYS A 263 21.53 14.10 -16.17
C LYS A 263 22.48 15.08 -16.88
N ASP A 264 23.39 14.56 -17.70
CA ASP A 264 24.36 15.33 -18.48
C ASP A 264 23.80 15.87 -19.81
N LEU A 265 22.54 15.54 -20.13
CA LEU A 265 21.80 16.13 -21.25
C LEU A 265 21.11 17.44 -20.88
N ALA A 266 21.08 17.80 -19.59
CA ALA A 266 20.46 19.03 -19.13
C ALA A 266 21.14 20.25 -19.79
N PRO A 267 20.38 21.22 -20.35
CA PRO A 267 20.94 22.43 -20.93
C PRO A 267 21.57 23.32 -19.85
N GLU A 268 22.41 24.26 -20.26
CA GLU A 268 23.00 25.25 -19.35
C GLU A 268 21.90 26.02 -18.60
N GLY A 269 22.00 26.08 -17.27
CA GLY A 269 20.98 26.68 -16.40
C GLY A 269 19.75 25.80 -16.13
N GLY A 270 19.67 24.62 -16.74
CA GLY A 270 18.65 23.61 -16.49
C GLY A 270 18.93 22.74 -15.27
N THR A 271 18.07 21.75 -15.08
CA THR A 271 18.15 20.73 -14.02
C THR A 271 18.28 19.33 -14.64
N SER A 272 18.64 18.32 -13.86
CA SER A 272 18.68 16.92 -14.32
C SER A 272 17.33 16.37 -14.83
N PHE A 273 16.24 17.12 -14.64
CA PHE A 273 14.90 16.81 -15.14
C PHE A 273 14.61 17.46 -16.50
N ASN A 274 15.59 18.17 -17.08
CA ASN A 274 15.52 18.72 -18.41
C ASN A 274 16.07 17.75 -19.45
N VAL A 275 15.21 16.85 -19.95
CA VAL A 275 15.58 15.77 -20.87
C VAL A 275 14.66 15.78 -22.09
N PRO A 276 15.19 15.91 -23.33
CA PRO A 276 14.41 15.83 -24.55
C PRO A 276 14.27 14.36 -24.99
N PHE A 277 13.16 13.71 -24.60
CA PHE A 277 13.05 12.25 -24.65
C PHE A 277 12.95 11.70 -26.07
N SER A 278 12.15 12.31 -26.95
CA SER A 278 11.88 11.72 -28.26
C SER A 278 12.99 11.91 -29.30
N GLU A 279 14.03 12.68 -28.96
CA GLU A 279 15.19 12.89 -29.83
C GLU A 279 16.01 11.60 -29.98
N LEU A 280 16.50 11.35 -31.19
CA LEU A 280 17.28 10.15 -31.48
C LEU A 280 18.63 10.19 -30.73
N GLU A 281 19.23 11.36 -30.65
CA GLU A 281 20.49 11.66 -29.99
C GLU A 281 20.42 11.31 -28.49
N THR A 282 19.26 11.53 -27.84
CA THR A 282 19.03 11.12 -26.46
C THR A 282 19.10 9.60 -26.31
N ALA A 283 18.44 8.85 -27.21
CA ALA A 283 18.49 7.40 -27.19
C ALA A 283 19.89 6.84 -27.50
N GLU A 284 20.61 7.43 -28.46
CA GLU A 284 22.00 7.07 -28.77
C GLU A 284 22.94 7.31 -27.57
N HIS A 285 22.81 8.46 -26.90
CA HIS A 285 23.58 8.79 -25.70
C HIS A 285 23.36 7.78 -24.58
N VAL A 286 22.08 7.46 -24.29
CA VAL A 286 21.74 6.49 -23.24
C VAL A 286 22.25 5.09 -23.62
N LEU A 287 22.07 4.66 -24.87
CA LEU A 287 22.57 3.36 -25.33
C LEU A 287 24.10 3.26 -25.23
N ASN A 288 24.83 4.33 -25.54
CA ASN A 288 26.29 4.38 -25.38
C ASN A 288 26.72 4.15 -23.92
N LYS A 289 25.97 4.67 -22.95
CA LYS A 289 26.22 4.43 -21.52
C LYS A 289 25.83 3.01 -21.08
N MET A 290 24.86 2.39 -21.74
CA MET A 290 24.45 1.00 -21.49
C MET A 290 25.38 -0.03 -22.12
N ALA A 291 26.18 0.36 -23.13
CA ALA A 291 27.00 -0.54 -23.96
C ALA A 291 27.81 -1.56 -23.16
N SER A 292 28.58 -1.11 -22.15
CA SER A 292 29.41 -1.99 -21.32
C SER A 292 28.59 -3.06 -20.57
N ALA A 293 27.40 -2.70 -20.08
CA ALA A 293 26.51 -3.64 -19.40
C ALA A 293 25.92 -4.68 -20.38
N ILE A 294 25.50 -4.24 -21.57
CA ILE A 294 24.96 -5.12 -22.61
C ILE A 294 26.03 -6.09 -23.12
N GLU A 295 27.21 -5.56 -23.46
CA GLU A 295 28.37 -6.34 -23.94
C GLU A 295 28.90 -7.30 -22.87
N GLY A 296 28.76 -6.92 -21.59
CA GLY A 296 29.02 -7.77 -20.43
C GLY A 296 27.96 -8.83 -20.14
N GLY A 297 26.88 -8.89 -20.92
CA GLY A 297 25.83 -9.91 -20.80
C GLY A 297 24.80 -9.63 -19.70
N ALA A 298 24.54 -8.35 -19.36
CA ALA A 298 23.50 -7.99 -18.39
C ALA A 298 22.15 -8.57 -18.80
N SER A 299 21.50 -9.30 -17.89
CA SER A 299 20.17 -9.86 -18.13
C SER A 299 19.07 -8.80 -18.12
N ALA A 300 19.30 -7.67 -17.44
CA ALA A 300 18.30 -6.62 -17.29
C ALA A 300 18.92 -5.23 -17.04
N ILE A 301 18.29 -4.17 -17.55
CA ILE A 301 18.68 -2.76 -17.31
C ILE A 301 17.42 -1.94 -16.99
N SER A 302 17.50 -1.08 -15.97
CA SER A 302 16.42 -0.14 -15.63
C SER A 302 16.65 1.21 -16.33
N LEU A 303 15.62 1.69 -17.02
CA LEU A 303 15.46 3.05 -17.54
C LEU A 303 14.22 3.72 -16.91
N ALA A 304 13.85 3.29 -15.71
CA ALA A 304 12.76 3.90 -14.96
C ALA A 304 13.12 5.32 -14.53
N ILE A 305 12.15 6.21 -14.71
CA ILE A 305 12.21 7.63 -14.38
C ILE A 305 12.53 7.88 -12.89
N ASP A 306 13.17 8.99 -12.55
CA ASP A 306 13.49 9.38 -11.16
C ASP A 306 12.38 10.20 -10.50
N ASP A 307 12.49 10.40 -9.18
CA ASP A 307 11.60 11.26 -8.39
C ASP A 307 11.72 12.74 -8.82
N GLY A 308 10.86 13.16 -9.75
CA GLY A 308 10.72 14.56 -10.16
C GLY A 308 9.98 14.72 -11.48
N ALA A 309 9.58 15.96 -11.77
CA ALA A 309 8.80 16.30 -12.96
C ALA A 309 9.73 16.64 -14.14
N TYR A 310 9.69 15.82 -15.19
CA TYR A 310 10.49 16.07 -16.39
C TYR A 310 9.83 17.10 -17.29
N THR A 311 10.65 18.02 -17.84
CA THR A 311 10.24 19.12 -18.73
C THR A 311 11.35 19.41 -19.71
N ASN A 312 11.06 19.87 -20.93
CA ASN A 312 12.11 20.27 -21.88
C ASN A 312 11.54 21.23 -22.93
N ASP A 313 12.43 21.79 -23.74
CA ASP A 313 12.11 22.74 -24.81
C ASP A 313 12.23 22.09 -26.22
N SER A 314 12.24 20.76 -26.33
CA SER A 314 12.25 20.08 -27.64
C SER A 314 10.93 20.35 -28.38
N GLU A 315 11.04 20.83 -29.62
CA GLU A 315 9.88 21.04 -30.49
C GLU A 315 9.14 19.71 -30.75
N ARG A 316 9.88 18.61 -30.88
CA ARG A 316 9.32 17.28 -31.12
C ARG A 316 8.57 16.76 -29.88
N ASP A 317 9.14 16.91 -28.70
CA ASP A 317 8.45 16.56 -27.45
C ASP A 317 7.18 17.40 -27.28
N ALA A 318 7.25 18.71 -27.58
CA ALA A 318 6.11 19.62 -27.55
C ALA A 318 4.97 19.18 -28.49
N GLU A 319 5.29 18.73 -29.71
CA GLU A 319 4.33 18.14 -30.64
C GLU A 319 3.75 16.81 -30.12
N LEU A 320 4.57 15.98 -29.49
CA LEU A 320 4.17 14.67 -28.97
C LEU A 320 3.30 14.76 -27.72
N HIS A 321 3.54 15.67 -26.78
CA HIS A 321 2.63 15.80 -25.63
C HIS A 321 1.45 16.75 -25.92
N ALA A 322 1.55 17.66 -26.91
CA ALA A 322 0.48 18.56 -27.36
C ALA A 322 -0.25 19.29 -26.20
N ASN A 323 0.50 19.71 -25.19
CA ASN A 323 0.01 20.31 -23.94
C ASN A 323 -1.05 19.49 -23.16
N LEU A 324 -1.15 18.18 -23.37
CA LEU A 324 -1.99 17.30 -22.55
C LEU A 324 -1.54 17.38 -21.08
N GLN A 325 -2.48 17.74 -20.19
CA GLN A 325 -2.20 17.87 -18.76
C GLN A 325 -2.56 16.59 -18.02
N ASP A 326 -1.63 16.11 -17.20
CA ASP A 326 -1.90 15.14 -16.14
C ASP A 326 -2.58 15.85 -14.98
N LYS A 327 -3.84 15.50 -14.71
CA LYS A 327 -4.62 16.15 -13.65
C LYS A 327 -4.19 15.74 -12.25
N TYR A 328 -3.60 14.56 -12.05
CA TYR A 328 -3.19 14.08 -10.73
C TYR A 328 -1.86 14.68 -10.30
N PHE A 329 -0.98 14.92 -11.27
CA PHE A 329 0.31 15.57 -11.02
C PHE A 329 0.34 17.07 -11.38
N VAL A 330 -0.72 17.59 -12.00
CA VAL A 330 -0.87 18.98 -12.47
C VAL A 330 0.34 19.46 -13.30
N LYS A 331 0.77 18.60 -14.22
CA LYS A 331 1.89 18.84 -15.15
C LYS A 331 1.54 18.35 -16.54
N THR A 332 2.20 18.90 -17.55
CA THR A 332 2.16 18.33 -18.89
C THR A 332 2.65 16.89 -18.87
N SER A 333 1.87 15.99 -19.47
CA SER A 333 2.20 14.58 -19.59
C SER A 333 3.42 14.39 -20.51
N GLN A 334 4.38 13.57 -20.08
CA GLN A 334 5.58 13.20 -20.82
C GLN A 334 5.49 11.77 -21.37
N THR A 335 4.31 11.15 -21.36
CA THR A 335 4.17 9.74 -21.74
C THR A 335 4.50 9.49 -23.21
N ASP A 336 3.95 10.26 -24.14
CA ASP A 336 4.23 10.08 -25.56
C ASP A 336 5.73 10.31 -25.89
N PRO A 337 6.39 11.39 -25.41
CA PRO A 337 7.84 11.54 -25.51
C PRO A 337 8.65 10.36 -24.93
N MET A 338 8.27 9.88 -23.74
CA MET A 338 8.96 8.74 -23.10
C MET A 338 8.77 7.43 -23.87
N MET A 339 7.60 7.18 -24.45
CA MET A 339 7.38 6.00 -25.28
C MET A 339 8.16 6.07 -26.59
N ALA A 340 8.32 7.27 -27.18
CA ALA A 340 9.21 7.46 -28.33
C ALA A 340 10.68 7.20 -27.96
N PHE A 341 11.13 7.62 -26.77
CA PHE A 341 12.45 7.29 -26.24
C PHE A 341 12.66 5.78 -26.16
N TYR A 342 11.73 5.04 -25.57
CA TYR A 342 11.83 3.59 -25.46
C TYR A 342 11.81 2.88 -26.82
N ALA A 343 10.98 3.35 -27.77
CA ALA A 343 10.97 2.85 -29.14
C ALA A 343 12.34 3.03 -29.82
N ASN A 344 12.94 4.22 -29.70
CA ASN A 344 14.27 4.51 -30.24
C ASN A 344 15.35 3.61 -29.64
N ILE A 345 15.35 3.42 -28.30
CA ILE A 345 16.27 2.51 -27.62
C ILE A 345 16.10 1.07 -28.12
N GLY A 346 14.87 0.57 -28.23
CA GLY A 346 14.60 -0.78 -28.71
C GLY A 346 15.11 -1.01 -30.14
N ARG A 347 14.85 -0.05 -31.04
CA ARG A 347 15.35 -0.09 -32.42
C ARG A 347 16.88 -0.12 -32.47
N LEU A 348 17.55 0.80 -31.77
CA LEU A 348 19.01 0.87 -31.75
C LEU A 348 19.66 -0.36 -31.09
N MET A 349 19.01 -0.94 -30.06
CA MET A 349 19.48 -2.19 -29.45
C MET A 349 19.38 -3.37 -30.42
N LYS A 350 18.29 -3.49 -31.20
CA LYS A 350 18.16 -4.53 -32.23
C LYS A 350 19.22 -4.38 -33.33
N GLU A 351 19.55 -3.14 -33.70
CA GLU A 351 20.58 -2.85 -34.71
C GLU A 351 22.00 -3.15 -34.22
N ARG A 352 22.35 -2.69 -33.01
CA ARG A 352 23.73 -2.77 -32.48
C ARG A 352 24.02 -4.07 -31.72
N TYR A 353 23.00 -4.66 -31.11
CA TYR A 353 23.11 -5.82 -30.21
C TYR A 353 22.03 -6.87 -30.51
N PRO A 354 21.89 -7.38 -31.75
CA PRO A 354 20.80 -8.27 -32.17
C PRO A 354 20.69 -9.58 -31.38
N GLU A 355 21.80 -10.06 -30.83
CA GLU A 355 21.85 -11.30 -30.03
C GLU A 355 21.61 -11.06 -28.53
N SER A 356 21.49 -9.79 -28.10
CA SER A 356 21.27 -9.47 -26.70
C SER A 356 19.90 -9.91 -26.25
N LYS A 357 19.85 -10.52 -25.05
CA LYS A 357 18.61 -10.88 -24.35
C LYS A 357 18.32 -9.95 -23.18
N THR A 358 19.02 -8.82 -23.09
CA THR A 358 18.82 -7.84 -22.02
C THR A 358 17.39 -7.32 -22.05
N VAL A 359 16.69 -7.46 -20.92
CA VAL A 359 15.35 -6.88 -20.73
C VAL A 359 15.48 -5.45 -20.21
N ILE A 360 14.69 -4.53 -20.76
CA ILE A 360 14.65 -3.13 -20.33
C ILE A 360 13.42 -2.91 -19.43
N GLY A 361 13.59 -2.19 -18.33
CA GLY A 361 12.49 -1.79 -17.47
C GLY A 361 12.24 -0.29 -17.51
N GLY A 362 11.00 0.13 -17.78
CA GLY A 362 10.54 1.51 -17.63
C GLY A 362 9.53 1.66 -16.50
N MET A 363 9.09 2.89 -16.24
CA MET A 363 8.09 3.19 -15.22
C MET A 363 7.15 4.33 -15.66
N ALA A 364 5.85 4.09 -15.57
CA ALA A 364 4.79 5.09 -15.66
C ALA A 364 4.53 5.65 -14.25
N TYR A 365 5.16 6.79 -13.99
CA TYR A 365 5.22 7.45 -12.68
C TYR A 365 5.33 8.97 -12.91
N VAL A 366 4.93 9.77 -11.92
CA VAL A 366 4.89 11.24 -12.01
C VAL A 366 4.07 11.65 -13.25
N ASN A 367 4.61 12.49 -14.14
CA ASN A 367 3.94 12.96 -15.33
C ASN A 367 4.05 11.99 -16.53
N VAL A 368 4.36 10.71 -16.30
CA VAL A 368 4.33 9.61 -17.30
C VAL A 368 3.17 8.63 -17.00
N SER A 369 2.25 8.98 -16.11
CA SER A 369 1.23 8.06 -15.59
C SER A 369 0.07 7.81 -16.57
N ILE A 370 -0.39 8.84 -17.29
CA ILE A 370 -1.44 8.71 -18.32
C ILE A 370 -0.92 7.83 -19.46
N PRO A 371 -1.65 6.80 -19.94
CA PRO A 371 -1.25 6.01 -21.10
C PRO A 371 -0.97 6.87 -22.35
N PRO A 372 -0.05 6.47 -23.24
CA PRO A 372 0.27 7.23 -24.46
C PRO A 372 -0.98 7.44 -25.33
N GLN A 373 -1.10 8.63 -25.92
CA GLN A 373 -2.22 9.00 -26.79
C GLN A 373 -1.87 8.82 -28.27
N ARG A 374 -0.62 8.46 -28.58
CA ARG A 374 -0.16 8.10 -29.92
C ARG A 374 0.25 6.62 -29.96
N ASN A 375 0.30 6.09 -31.18
CA ASN A 375 0.84 4.76 -31.40
C ASN A 375 2.36 4.82 -31.35
N HIS A 376 2.97 3.96 -30.52
CA HIS A 376 4.41 3.79 -30.42
C HIS A 376 4.76 2.33 -30.65
N GLU A 377 5.93 2.07 -31.24
CA GLU A 377 6.50 0.73 -31.24
C GLU A 377 7.00 0.40 -29.84
N VAL A 378 6.46 -0.66 -29.23
CA VAL A 378 6.91 -1.13 -27.91
C VAL A 378 7.99 -2.20 -28.11
N PRO A 379 9.20 -2.03 -27.54
CA PRO A 379 10.23 -3.06 -27.64
C PRO A 379 9.77 -4.38 -27.00
N ASP A 380 10.03 -5.50 -27.68
CA ASP A 380 9.57 -6.82 -27.27
C ASP A 380 10.26 -7.34 -26.00
N ASN A 381 11.43 -6.79 -25.69
CA ASN A 381 12.23 -7.03 -24.50
C ASN A 381 11.98 -6.00 -23.38
N MET A 382 10.82 -5.34 -23.33
CA MET A 382 10.53 -4.30 -22.35
C MET A 382 9.44 -4.68 -21.34
N VAL A 383 9.62 -4.25 -20.08
CA VAL A 383 8.60 -4.28 -19.02
C VAL A 383 8.34 -2.86 -18.53
N MET A 384 7.08 -2.54 -18.23
CA MET A 384 6.69 -1.26 -17.62
C MET A 384 6.17 -1.44 -16.20
N TRP A 385 6.58 -0.56 -15.28
CA TRP A 385 6.01 -0.49 -13.94
C TRP A 385 4.98 0.64 -13.84
N LEU A 386 3.78 0.38 -13.33
CA LEU A 386 2.81 1.44 -12.98
C LEU A 386 2.96 1.78 -11.50
N ALA A 387 3.22 3.05 -11.17
CA ALA A 387 3.37 3.52 -9.79
C ALA A 387 2.37 4.65 -9.49
N PRO A 388 1.13 4.33 -9.11
CA PRO A 388 0.04 5.32 -8.98
C PRO A 388 0.07 6.05 -7.62
N ILE A 389 1.17 6.71 -7.26
CA ILE A 389 1.35 7.32 -5.93
C ILE A 389 0.30 8.42 -5.64
N ASP A 390 -0.11 9.18 -6.65
CA ASP A 390 -0.98 10.36 -6.52
C ASP A 390 -2.47 10.03 -6.65
N ILE A 391 -2.81 8.74 -6.78
CA ILE A 391 -4.19 8.26 -6.96
C ILE A 391 -4.64 7.53 -5.70
N ASP A 392 -5.95 7.56 -5.45
CA ASP A 392 -6.60 6.99 -4.28
C ASP A 392 -6.03 5.63 -3.83
N PRO A 393 -5.42 5.56 -2.64
CA PRO A 393 -4.88 4.33 -2.08
C PRO A 393 -5.85 3.63 -1.11
N ASN A 394 -6.99 4.22 -0.80
CA ASN A 394 -7.91 3.80 0.25
C ASN A 394 -9.03 2.90 -0.30
N HIS A 395 -9.44 3.12 -1.56
CA HIS A 395 -10.54 2.40 -2.19
C HIS A 395 -10.07 1.42 -3.27
N GLY A 396 -10.84 0.35 -3.47
CA GLY A 396 -10.65 -0.59 -4.57
C GLY A 396 -11.16 -0.03 -5.92
N MET A 397 -10.64 -0.57 -7.03
CA MET A 397 -10.90 -0.14 -8.41
C MET A 397 -12.38 -0.05 -8.85
N ASP A 398 -13.29 -0.75 -8.18
CA ASP A 398 -14.73 -0.71 -8.48
C ASP A 398 -15.53 0.23 -7.57
N SER A 399 -14.87 0.95 -6.65
CA SER A 399 -15.54 1.83 -5.71
C SER A 399 -16.24 2.99 -6.41
N VAL A 400 -17.54 3.16 -6.18
CA VAL A 400 -18.34 4.26 -6.75
C VAL A 400 -18.07 5.60 -6.07
N VAL A 401 -17.49 5.58 -4.86
CA VAL A 401 -17.10 6.80 -4.14
C VAL A 401 -15.69 7.25 -4.49
N SER A 402 -15.02 6.56 -5.42
CA SER A 402 -13.70 6.93 -5.92
C SER A 402 -13.60 6.86 -7.45
N PRO A 403 -14.13 7.88 -8.15
CA PRO A 403 -13.83 8.08 -9.57
C PRO A 403 -12.32 8.08 -9.87
N PRO A 404 -11.43 8.69 -9.05
CA PRO A 404 -9.99 8.60 -9.27
C PRO A 404 -9.45 7.17 -9.40
N LYS A 405 -9.94 6.25 -8.56
CA LYS A 405 -9.53 4.85 -8.64
C LYS A 405 -10.08 4.13 -9.88
N GLN A 406 -11.31 4.45 -10.30
CA GLN A 406 -11.90 3.91 -11.53
C GLN A 406 -11.12 4.38 -12.78
N GLU A 407 -10.69 5.64 -12.79
CA GLU A 407 -9.82 6.16 -13.85
C GLU A 407 -8.47 5.45 -13.86
N TYR A 408 -7.87 5.19 -12.70
CA TYR A 408 -6.65 4.36 -12.63
C TYR A 408 -6.86 2.94 -13.14
N ARG A 409 -7.99 2.30 -12.81
CA ARG A 409 -8.35 0.98 -13.38
C ARG A 409 -8.30 1.03 -14.90
N ASP A 410 -8.96 2.01 -15.49
CA ASP A 410 -9.07 2.13 -16.95
C ASP A 410 -7.70 2.45 -17.58
N MET A 411 -6.89 3.30 -16.95
CA MET A 411 -5.49 3.54 -17.34
C MET A 411 -4.63 2.28 -17.25
N MET A 412 -4.79 1.47 -16.20
CA MET A 412 -4.05 0.22 -15.99
C MET A 412 -4.38 -0.81 -17.08
N TYR A 413 -5.66 -0.99 -17.42
CA TYR A 413 -6.05 -1.87 -18.53
C TYR A 413 -5.47 -1.39 -19.86
N ARG A 414 -5.49 -0.07 -20.12
CA ARG A 414 -4.90 0.49 -21.35
C ARG A 414 -3.40 0.29 -21.41
N TRP A 415 -2.69 0.49 -20.30
CA TRP A 415 -1.25 0.19 -20.21
C TRP A 415 -0.95 -1.28 -20.45
N SER A 416 -1.77 -2.19 -19.89
CA SER A 416 -1.61 -3.62 -20.10
C SER A 416 -1.81 -4.00 -21.58
N GLU A 417 -2.80 -3.42 -22.24
CA GLU A 417 -3.04 -3.60 -23.68
C GLU A 417 -1.84 -3.14 -24.52
N ILE A 418 -1.31 -1.95 -24.26
CA ILE A 418 -0.17 -1.38 -25.01
C ILE A 418 1.08 -2.24 -24.86
N MET A 419 1.30 -2.81 -23.67
CA MET A 419 2.52 -3.55 -23.34
C MET A 419 2.38 -5.07 -23.56
N ASP A 420 1.26 -5.55 -24.11
CA ASP A 420 0.92 -6.97 -24.23
C ASP A 420 1.03 -7.73 -22.89
N GLY A 421 0.54 -7.14 -21.80
CA GLY A 421 0.58 -7.71 -20.45
C GLY A 421 1.96 -7.65 -19.78
N ARG A 422 3.00 -7.09 -20.41
CA ARG A 422 4.34 -6.88 -19.82
C ARG A 422 4.38 -5.66 -18.87
N VAL A 423 3.40 -5.60 -17.97
CA VAL A 423 3.23 -4.55 -16.97
C VAL A 423 3.35 -5.16 -15.59
N CYS A 424 4.17 -4.54 -14.74
CA CYS A 424 4.18 -4.79 -13.31
C CYS A 424 3.52 -3.63 -12.56
N ILE A 425 2.93 -3.92 -11.39
CA ILE A 425 2.37 -2.90 -10.51
C ILE A 425 3.35 -2.63 -9.38
N TYR A 426 3.74 -1.37 -9.24
CA TYR A 426 4.39 -0.86 -8.05
C TYR A 426 3.31 -0.55 -7.02
N ASP A 427 3.07 -1.52 -6.13
CA ASP A 427 2.03 -1.47 -5.10
C ASP A 427 2.58 -0.84 -3.81
N TYR A 428 1.70 -0.30 -2.96
CA TYR A 428 2.08 0.30 -1.69
C TYR A 428 1.36 -0.40 -0.54
N ASP A 429 2.13 -1.00 0.37
CA ASP A 429 1.61 -1.61 1.60
C ASP A 429 1.01 -0.56 2.54
N GLN A 430 1.60 0.64 2.50
CA GLN A 430 1.13 1.82 3.21
C GLN A 430 0.70 2.82 2.17
N GLY A 431 -0.60 3.12 2.10
CA GLY A 431 -1.14 4.09 1.15
C GLY A 431 -0.71 5.54 1.38
N MET A 432 0.28 5.79 2.23
CA MET A 432 0.71 7.13 2.64
C MET A 432 2.24 7.19 2.63
N LEU A 433 2.80 8.15 1.89
CA LEU A 433 4.24 8.31 1.76
C LEU A 433 4.82 8.88 3.06
N VAL A 434 4.25 9.95 3.59
CA VAL A 434 4.63 10.59 4.86
C VAL A 434 3.71 10.15 6.00
N TRP A 435 3.63 8.84 6.12
CA TRP A 435 2.76 8.13 7.06
C TRP A 435 3.15 8.33 8.54
N ARG A 436 2.15 8.39 9.42
CA ARG A 436 2.30 8.67 10.86
C ARG A 436 2.37 7.44 11.75
N ASN A 437 2.67 6.29 11.16
CA ASN A 437 2.80 5.06 11.92
C ASN A 437 1.50 4.70 12.66
N ILE A 438 0.37 4.88 11.97
CA ILE A 438 -0.99 4.54 12.39
C ILE A 438 -1.54 3.40 11.54
N PRO A 439 -2.47 2.56 12.04
CA PRO A 439 -2.96 1.44 11.23
C PRO A 439 -3.52 1.90 9.87
N ASN A 440 -3.20 1.17 8.81
CA ASN A 440 -3.65 1.44 7.43
C ASN A 440 -3.93 0.08 6.75
N PRO A 441 -5.18 -0.41 6.79
CA PRO A 441 -5.53 -1.74 6.30
C PRO A 441 -5.70 -1.76 4.77
N SER A 442 -4.66 -1.38 4.02
CA SER A 442 -4.70 -1.26 2.55
C SER A 442 -5.00 -2.58 1.81
N HIS A 443 -4.91 -3.73 2.49
CA HIS A 443 -5.38 -5.01 1.94
C HIS A 443 -6.89 -5.02 1.63
N MET A 444 -7.67 -4.14 2.25
CA MET A 444 -9.10 -3.98 1.96
C MET A 444 -9.35 -3.41 0.57
N ALA A 445 -8.50 -2.52 0.05
CA ALA A 445 -8.53 -2.11 -1.35
C ALA A 445 -7.92 -3.19 -2.25
N PHE A 446 -6.75 -3.70 -1.87
CA PHE A 446 -5.98 -4.65 -2.68
C PHE A 446 -6.75 -5.95 -3.03
N ARG A 447 -7.65 -6.42 -2.15
CA ARG A 447 -8.49 -7.61 -2.44
C ARG A 447 -9.40 -7.45 -3.66
N HIS A 448 -9.69 -6.21 -4.05
CA HIS A 448 -10.41 -5.90 -5.29
C HIS A 448 -9.42 -5.71 -6.44
N ASP A 449 -8.39 -4.88 -6.23
CA ASP A 449 -7.41 -4.52 -7.26
C ASP A 449 -6.69 -5.73 -7.86
N VAL A 450 -6.32 -6.72 -7.04
CA VAL A 450 -5.61 -7.93 -7.50
C VAL A 450 -6.40 -8.76 -8.52
N LYS A 451 -7.74 -8.69 -8.48
CA LYS A 451 -8.60 -9.37 -9.45
C LYS A 451 -8.54 -8.68 -10.80
N HIS A 452 -8.56 -7.34 -10.83
CA HIS A 452 -8.33 -6.58 -12.06
C HIS A 452 -6.93 -6.82 -12.62
N TYR A 453 -5.90 -6.91 -11.77
CA TYR A 453 -4.54 -7.22 -12.24
C TYR A 453 -4.48 -8.57 -12.95
N ARG A 454 -5.14 -9.60 -12.39
CA ARG A 454 -5.25 -10.90 -13.06
C ARG A 454 -5.99 -10.77 -14.39
N ASP A 455 -7.15 -10.11 -14.40
CA ASP A 455 -8.01 -10.00 -15.58
C ASP A 455 -7.38 -9.18 -16.71
N ALA A 456 -6.54 -8.20 -16.35
CA ALA A 456 -5.74 -7.41 -17.29
C ALA A 456 -4.49 -8.16 -17.78
N GLY A 457 -4.14 -9.32 -17.22
CA GLY A 457 -2.94 -10.06 -17.59
C GLY A 457 -1.63 -9.43 -17.11
N ILE A 458 -1.67 -8.63 -16.02
CA ILE A 458 -0.50 -8.02 -15.40
C ILE A 458 0.57 -9.07 -15.11
N LEU A 459 1.83 -8.75 -15.43
CA LEU A 459 2.98 -9.64 -15.27
C LEU A 459 3.29 -9.92 -13.80
N GLY A 460 3.17 -8.92 -12.93
CA GLY A 460 3.28 -9.13 -11.50
C GLY A 460 3.27 -7.86 -10.66
N ILE A 461 3.56 -8.02 -9.38
CA ILE A 461 3.35 -7.01 -8.35
C ILE A 461 4.61 -6.96 -7.46
N GLY A 462 5.10 -5.74 -7.24
CA GLY A 462 6.15 -5.42 -6.28
C GLY A 462 5.60 -4.40 -5.29
N THR A 463 5.40 -4.81 -4.04
CA THR A 463 4.86 -3.94 -2.99
C THR A 463 5.98 -3.21 -2.25
N GLU A 464 5.98 -1.88 -2.21
CA GLU A 464 6.78 -1.12 -1.25
C GLU A 464 6.18 -1.24 0.16
N SER A 465 7.01 -1.57 1.14
CA SER A 465 6.65 -1.53 2.55
C SER A 465 7.77 -0.94 3.39
N ARG A 466 7.43 -0.51 4.61
CA ARG A 466 8.41 -0.15 5.66
C ARG A 466 8.53 -1.22 6.73
N ASN A 467 7.94 -2.39 6.47
CA ASN A 467 7.84 -3.52 7.38
C ASN A 467 7.20 -3.19 8.73
N ALA A 468 6.51 -2.06 8.92
CA ALA A 468 6.02 -1.55 10.22
C ALA A 468 4.80 -2.32 10.75
N MET A 469 5.05 -3.57 11.15
CA MET A 469 4.07 -4.63 11.38
C MET A 469 2.98 -4.31 12.39
N ALA A 470 3.22 -3.43 13.37
CA ALA A 470 2.16 -3.05 14.31
C ALA A 470 1.03 -2.25 13.68
N LYS A 471 1.24 -1.73 12.47
CA LYS A 471 0.32 -0.81 11.81
C LYS A 471 -0.19 -1.32 10.48
N VAL A 472 0.67 -1.94 9.68
CA VAL A 472 0.27 -2.61 8.44
C VAL A 472 -0.29 -4.01 8.73
N PHE A 473 0.04 -4.56 9.89
CA PHE A 473 -0.53 -5.77 10.45
C PHE A 473 -0.66 -6.94 9.45
N THR A 474 -1.88 -7.30 9.05
CA THR A 474 -2.14 -8.41 8.13
C THR A 474 -1.97 -8.07 6.67
N ASN A 475 -1.64 -6.82 6.32
CA ASN A 475 -1.56 -6.36 4.93
C ASN A 475 -0.67 -7.25 4.07
N LEU A 476 0.61 -7.42 4.45
CA LEU A 476 1.57 -8.20 3.66
C LEU A 476 1.23 -9.69 3.66
N HIS A 477 0.69 -10.25 4.75
CA HIS A 477 0.22 -11.63 4.77
C HIS A 477 -0.89 -11.86 3.74
N ILE A 478 -1.91 -11.00 3.76
CA ILE A 478 -3.07 -11.08 2.86
C ILE A 478 -2.64 -10.85 1.40
N ARG A 479 -1.78 -9.85 1.14
CA ARG A 479 -1.18 -9.63 -0.19
C ARG A 479 -0.45 -10.88 -0.69
N GLY A 480 0.35 -11.54 0.16
CA GLY A 480 1.05 -12.77 -0.22
C GLY A 480 0.10 -13.88 -0.68
N GLN A 481 -0.98 -14.10 0.07
CA GLN A 481 -1.99 -15.09 -0.33
C GLN A 481 -2.70 -14.69 -1.62
N LEU A 482 -3.07 -13.42 -1.79
CA LEU A 482 -3.79 -12.92 -2.96
C LEU A 482 -2.95 -12.84 -4.23
N MET A 483 -1.66 -12.52 -4.11
CA MET A 483 -0.72 -12.61 -5.24
C MET A 483 -0.53 -14.07 -5.69
N TRP A 484 -0.66 -15.04 -4.79
CA TRP A 484 -0.67 -16.45 -5.19
C TRP A 484 -2.02 -16.84 -5.80
N ASP A 485 -3.11 -16.57 -5.09
CA ASP A 485 -4.49 -16.87 -5.45
C ASP A 485 -5.39 -15.63 -5.32
N PRO A 486 -5.65 -14.91 -6.43
CA PRO A 486 -6.51 -13.73 -6.42
C PRO A 486 -7.96 -13.98 -5.97
N GLU A 487 -8.40 -15.25 -5.90
CA GLU A 487 -9.73 -15.63 -5.43
C GLU A 487 -9.75 -16.08 -3.96
N ALA A 488 -8.63 -15.96 -3.24
CA ALA A 488 -8.58 -16.30 -1.82
C ALA A 488 -9.62 -15.49 -1.01
N ASP A 489 -10.36 -16.20 -0.15
CA ASP A 489 -11.42 -15.62 0.69
C ASP A 489 -10.81 -14.85 1.88
N VAL A 490 -10.68 -13.53 1.70
CA VAL A 490 -10.11 -12.62 2.70
C VAL A 490 -10.93 -12.58 3.99
N ASP A 491 -12.26 -12.65 3.92
CA ASP A 491 -13.10 -12.60 5.11
C ASP A 491 -12.92 -13.85 5.97
N ARG A 492 -12.81 -15.01 5.32
CA ARG A 492 -12.43 -16.26 5.99
C ARG A 492 -11.02 -16.19 6.59
N MET A 493 -10.06 -15.61 5.86
CA MET A 493 -8.70 -15.45 6.38
C MET A 493 -8.66 -14.55 7.62
N ILE A 494 -9.41 -13.44 7.63
CA ILE A 494 -9.54 -12.53 8.78
C ILE A 494 -10.19 -13.26 9.97
N ALA A 495 -11.28 -14.00 9.73
CA ALA A 495 -11.96 -14.76 10.77
C ALA A 495 -11.08 -15.88 11.37
N GLU A 496 -10.28 -16.54 10.53
CA GLU A 496 -9.27 -17.52 10.96
C GLU A 496 -8.15 -16.84 11.75
N PHE A 497 -7.66 -15.71 11.26
CA PHE A 497 -6.61 -14.91 11.87
C PHE A 497 -6.95 -14.55 13.32
N TYR A 498 -8.15 -14.04 13.59
CA TYR A 498 -8.52 -13.70 14.97
C TYR A 498 -8.40 -14.88 15.92
N LYS A 499 -8.91 -16.05 15.51
CA LYS A 499 -8.87 -17.26 16.35
C LYS A 499 -7.44 -17.74 16.57
N LYS A 500 -6.61 -17.78 15.51
CA LYS A 500 -5.25 -18.34 15.57
C LYS A 500 -4.26 -17.39 16.26
N PHE A 501 -4.35 -16.11 15.98
CA PHE A 501 -3.41 -15.12 16.50
C PHE A 501 -3.77 -14.73 17.94
N TYR A 502 -5.05 -14.50 18.23
CA TYR A 502 -5.46 -14.00 19.55
C TYR A 502 -6.02 -15.06 20.50
N GLY A 503 -6.36 -16.26 20.03
CA GLY A 503 -6.80 -17.35 20.89
C GLY A 503 -7.95 -16.91 21.82
N PRO A 504 -7.80 -17.03 23.16
CA PRO A 504 -8.84 -16.65 24.12
C PRO A 504 -9.31 -15.19 24.04
N ILE A 505 -8.50 -14.26 23.51
CA ILE A 505 -8.88 -12.85 23.37
C ILE A 505 -9.39 -12.49 21.97
N ALA A 506 -9.66 -13.47 21.11
CA ALA A 506 -10.10 -13.27 19.73
C ALA A 506 -11.38 -12.43 19.60
N GLY A 507 -12.34 -12.58 20.52
CA GLY A 507 -13.61 -11.83 20.50
C GLY A 507 -13.43 -10.31 20.53
N PRO A 508 -12.86 -9.73 21.60
CA PRO A 508 -12.62 -8.28 21.67
C PRO A 508 -11.60 -7.81 20.63
N MET A 509 -10.59 -8.62 20.27
CA MET A 509 -9.62 -8.22 19.26
C MET A 509 -10.18 -8.20 17.84
N GLY A 510 -11.10 -9.10 17.50
CA GLY A 510 -11.83 -9.06 16.24
C GLY A 510 -12.67 -7.78 16.13
N LYS A 511 -13.34 -7.37 17.23
CA LYS A 511 -14.07 -6.10 17.26
C LYS A 511 -13.15 -4.89 17.09
N TYR A 512 -11.98 -4.89 17.73
CA TYR A 512 -10.98 -3.83 17.57
C TYR A 512 -10.58 -3.65 16.09
N TRP A 513 -10.16 -4.73 15.42
CA TRP A 513 -9.72 -4.64 14.02
C TRP A 513 -10.86 -4.36 13.06
N ASN A 514 -12.03 -4.97 13.25
CA ASN A 514 -13.20 -4.70 12.41
C ASN A 514 -13.66 -3.24 12.53
N THR A 515 -13.54 -2.61 13.69
CA THR A 515 -13.81 -1.16 13.83
C THR A 515 -12.84 -0.33 13.00
N ILE A 516 -11.56 -0.71 12.93
CA ILE A 516 -10.58 -0.07 12.05
C ILE A 516 -10.96 -0.32 10.58
N TYR A 517 -11.18 -1.58 10.18
CA TYR A 517 -11.51 -1.93 8.80
C TYR A 517 -12.75 -1.19 8.30
N LYS A 518 -13.80 -1.14 9.13
CA LYS A 518 -15.01 -0.40 8.84
C LYS A 518 -14.76 1.11 8.67
N ALA A 519 -13.94 1.72 9.53
CA ALA A 519 -13.62 3.14 9.42
C ALA A 519 -12.90 3.51 8.11
N TRP A 520 -12.06 2.60 7.60
CA TRP A 520 -11.41 2.77 6.29
C TRP A 520 -12.34 2.44 5.12
N GLU A 521 -13.18 1.41 5.24
CA GLU A 521 -14.12 1.01 4.18
C GLU A 521 -15.24 2.05 3.96
N GLU A 522 -15.69 2.71 5.03
CA GLU A 522 -16.76 3.72 4.97
C GLU A 522 -16.23 5.15 4.75
N THR A 523 -14.91 5.34 4.65
CA THR A 523 -14.37 6.69 4.41
C THR A 523 -14.74 7.18 3.02
N ILE A 524 -14.90 8.50 2.88
CA ILE A 524 -15.04 9.16 1.57
C ILE A 524 -13.71 9.71 1.06
N VAL A 525 -12.68 9.63 1.88
CA VAL A 525 -11.38 10.25 1.62
C VAL A 525 -10.66 9.45 0.55
N THR A 526 -10.45 10.09 -0.59
CA THR A 526 -9.67 9.52 -1.70
C THR A 526 -8.21 9.96 -1.64
N GLU A 527 -7.87 10.85 -0.72
CA GLU A 527 -6.54 11.43 -0.58
C GLU A 527 -5.56 10.53 0.18
N HIS A 528 -4.27 10.82 0.01
CA HIS A 528 -3.15 10.17 0.70
C HIS A 528 -2.48 11.15 1.67
N GLU A 529 -1.80 10.64 2.69
CA GLU A 529 -1.14 11.34 3.82
C GLU A 529 -1.92 11.57 5.11
N TYR A 530 -1.21 12.05 6.12
CA TYR A 530 -1.63 12.07 7.51
C TYR A 530 -2.80 13.00 7.82
N MET A 531 -3.07 13.99 6.98
CA MET A 531 -4.18 14.93 7.15
C MET A 531 -5.53 14.23 7.03
N THR A 532 -5.57 13.05 6.42
CA THR A 532 -6.75 12.17 6.33
C THR A 532 -7.14 11.53 7.66
N ALA A 533 -6.17 11.35 8.58
CA ALA A 533 -6.35 10.61 9.82
C ALA A 533 -7.57 11.05 10.66
N PRO A 534 -7.85 12.36 10.91
CA PRO A 534 -9.02 12.77 11.69
C PRO A 534 -10.37 12.45 11.03
N ALA A 535 -10.43 12.30 9.69
CA ALA A 535 -11.65 11.88 8.99
C ALA A 535 -11.95 10.38 9.20
N ILE A 536 -10.91 9.56 9.32
CA ILE A 536 -11.00 8.10 9.42
C ILE A 536 -11.08 7.67 10.90
N TYR A 537 -10.17 8.17 11.72
CA TYR A 537 -10.06 7.87 13.14
C TYR A 537 -10.77 8.93 13.99
N THR A 538 -12.08 9.07 13.80
CA THR A 538 -12.89 10.05 14.55
C THR A 538 -12.84 9.81 16.06
N ARG A 539 -13.24 10.81 16.86
CA ARG A 539 -13.30 10.67 18.33
C ARG A 539 -14.15 9.47 18.77
N GLU A 540 -15.24 9.19 18.05
CA GLU A 540 -16.13 8.04 18.30
C GLU A 540 -15.44 6.70 18.03
N VAL A 541 -14.75 6.60 16.87
CA VAL A 541 -13.93 5.42 16.54
C VAL A 541 -12.89 5.20 17.62
N MET A 542 -12.18 6.26 18.04
CA MET A 542 -11.13 6.18 19.05
C MET A 542 -11.62 5.72 20.42
N GLU A 543 -12.79 6.18 20.88
CA GLU A 543 -13.37 5.69 22.15
C GLU A 543 -13.85 4.25 22.04
N THR A 544 -14.42 3.86 20.89
CA THR A 544 -14.83 2.48 20.62
C THR A 544 -13.62 1.52 20.66
N LEU A 545 -12.52 1.88 19.99
CA LEU A 545 -11.27 1.13 20.03
C LEU A 545 -10.72 1.02 21.46
N ARG A 546 -10.74 2.11 22.23
CA ARG A 546 -10.34 2.12 23.65
C ARG A 546 -11.15 1.12 24.48
N GLY A 547 -12.45 1.06 24.25
CA GLY A 547 -13.36 0.09 24.87
C GLY A 547 -12.96 -1.35 24.56
N HIS A 548 -12.67 -1.67 23.29
CA HIS A 548 -12.24 -3.02 22.89
C HIS A 548 -10.91 -3.43 23.51
N ILE A 549 -9.93 -2.52 23.58
CA ILE A 549 -8.63 -2.78 24.23
C ILE A 549 -8.82 -3.09 25.71
N ARG A 550 -9.63 -2.32 26.45
CA ARG A 550 -9.90 -2.58 27.88
C ARG A 550 -10.46 -3.99 28.12
N VAL A 551 -11.37 -4.46 27.25
CA VAL A 551 -11.96 -5.80 27.33
C VAL A 551 -10.92 -6.88 27.01
N ALA A 552 -10.10 -6.68 25.96
CA ALA A 552 -9.04 -7.61 25.60
C ALA A 552 -7.99 -7.75 26.72
N GLU A 553 -7.56 -6.65 27.33
CA GLU A 553 -6.64 -6.65 28.46
C GLU A 553 -7.22 -7.37 29.68
N ALA A 554 -8.52 -7.23 29.95
CA ALA A 554 -9.18 -7.95 31.03
C ALA A 554 -9.16 -9.47 30.80
N ALA A 555 -9.42 -9.92 29.56
CA ALA A 555 -9.34 -11.33 29.20
C ALA A 555 -7.90 -11.86 29.24
N ALA A 556 -6.92 -11.06 28.78
CA ALA A 556 -5.50 -11.41 28.84
C ALA A 556 -4.99 -11.57 30.29
N ARG A 557 -5.48 -10.75 31.23
CA ARG A 557 -5.15 -10.89 32.66
C ARG A 557 -5.64 -12.21 33.26
N VAL A 558 -6.75 -12.76 32.77
CA VAL A 558 -7.23 -14.08 33.20
C VAL A 558 -6.27 -15.17 32.70
N LEU A 559 -5.88 -15.12 31.43
CA LEU A 559 -4.90 -16.05 30.86
C LEU A 559 -3.56 -15.99 31.60
N ALA A 560 -3.07 -14.78 31.90
CA ALA A 560 -1.79 -14.57 32.58
C ALA A 560 -1.70 -15.15 34.01
N ARG A 561 -2.83 -15.54 34.62
CA ARG A 561 -2.88 -16.16 35.96
C ARG A 561 -2.71 -17.68 35.93
N LYS A 562 -2.64 -18.31 34.75
CA LYS A 562 -2.41 -19.75 34.63
C LYS A 562 -0.97 -20.10 35.00
N ASP A 563 -0.78 -21.10 35.86
CA ASP A 563 0.55 -21.51 36.33
C ASP A 563 1.47 -22.03 35.22
N ASN A 564 0.90 -22.77 34.26
CA ASN A 564 1.63 -23.39 33.16
C ASN A 564 1.05 -22.96 31.80
N LEU A 565 1.59 -21.86 31.27
CA LEU A 565 1.23 -21.38 29.94
C LEU A 565 1.89 -22.25 28.86
N THR A 566 1.10 -22.67 27.87
CA THR A 566 1.64 -23.29 26.65
C THR A 566 2.43 -22.26 25.84
N ARG A 567 3.17 -22.73 24.82
CA ARG A 567 3.87 -21.83 23.89
C ARG A 567 2.90 -20.82 23.29
N ASN A 568 1.75 -21.29 22.79
CA ASN A 568 0.77 -20.43 22.14
C ASN A 568 0.12 -19.43 23.10
N GLU A 569 -0.13 -19.81 24.35
CA GLU A 569 -0.68 -18.89 25.36
C GLU A 569 0.31 -17.78 25.73
N LYS A 570 1.62 -18.08 25.82
CA LYS A 570 2.67 -17.06 26.01
C LYS A 570 2.70 -16.06 24.85
N LEU A 571 2.60 -16.56 23.61
CA LEU A 571 2.53 -15.71 22.42
C LEU A 571 1.27 -14.83 22.42
N VAL A 572 0.12 -15.30 22.90
CA VAL A 572 -1.09 -14.47 23.03
C VAL A 572 -0.87 -13.27 23.97
N LEU A 573 -0.19 -13.47 25.11
CA LEU A 573 0.13 -12.38 26.03
C LEU A 573 1.10 -11.36 25.41
N GLU A 574 2.09 -11.85 24.66
CA GLU A 574 3.03 -11.00 23.92
C GLU A 574 2.32 -10.21 22.80
N ARG A 575 1.41 -10.85 22.06
CA ARG A 575 0.56 -10.20 21.05
C ARG A 575 -0.35 -9.13 21.65
N MET A 576 -0.84 -9.33 22.87
CA MET A 576 -1.60 -8.30 23.58
C MET A 576 -0.71 -7.07 23.88
N ARG A 577 0.54 -7.27 24.33
CA ARG A 577 1.49 -6.15 24.53
C ARG A 577 1.78 -5.42 23.21
N PHE A 578 2.01 -6.17 22.14
CA PHE A 578 2.21 -5.63 20.78
C PHE A 578 1.05 -4.73 20.33
N VAL A 579 -0.19 -5.21 20.43
CA VAL A 579 -1.36 -4.40 20.03
C VAL A 579 -1.57 -3.22 20.96
N ARG A 580 -1.33 -3.39 22.27
CA ARG A 580 -1.47 -2.31 23.24
C ARG A 580 -0.55 -1.13 22.90
N LEU A 581 0.74 -1.39 22.66
CA LEU A 581 1.67 -0.35 22.22
C LEU A 581 1.24 0.27 20.89
N SER A 582 0.67 -0.53 19.98
CA SER A 582 0.15 0.00 18.72
C SER A 582 -0.99 0.98 18.91
N PHE A 583 -1.93 0.64 19.80
CA PHE A 583 -3.03 1.50 20.18
C PHE A 583 -2.57 2.74 20.95
N ASP A 584 -1.55 2.63 21.80
CA ASP A 584 -1.00 3.80 22.53
C ASP A 584 -0.35 4.81 21.56
N THR A 585 0.34 4.34 20.50
CA THR A 585 0.78 5.25 19.42
C THR A 585 -0.41 5.89 18.70
N LEU A 586 -1.40 5.11 18.26
CA LEU A 586 -2.56 5.63 17.52
C LEU A 586 -3.35 6.64 18.38
N SER A 587 -3.63 6.30 19.63
CA SER A 587 -4.40 7.14 20.54
C SER A 587 -3.64 8.39 20.96
N GLY A 588 -2.32 8.32 21.14
CA GLY A 588 -1.49 9.49 21.36
C GLY A 588 -1.43 10.41 20.14
N TYR A 589 -1.33 9.85 18.93
CA TYR A 589 -1.37 10.62 17.68
C TYR A 589 -2.71 11.35 17.50
N MET A 590 -3.83 10.63 17.62
CA MET A 590 -5.15 11.25 17.44
C MET A 590 -5.48 12.26 18.53
N GLU A 591 -5.08 12.02 19.79
CA GLU A 591 -5.21 13.03 20.86
C GLU A 591 -4.40 14.29 20.56
N MET A 592 -3.18 14.14 20.03
CA MET A 592 -2.36 15.25 19.58
C MET A 592 -3.05 16.05 18.46
N VAL A 593 -3.55 15.37 17.42
CA VAL A 593 -4.25 15.99 16.29
C VAL A 593 -5.52 16.72 16.75
N PHE A 594 -6.34 16.09 17.60
CA PHE A 594 -7.57 16.69 18.12
C PHE A 594 -7.32 17.91 19.00
N ALA A 595 -6.31 17.84 19.88
CA ALA A 595 -5.92 18.97 20.73
C ALA A 595 -5.42 20.17 19.91
N ALA A 596 -4.60 19.91 18.89
CA ALA A 596 -4.07 20.97 18.04
C ALA A 596 -5.12 21.53 17.08
N SER A 597 -5.79 20.66 16.33
CA SER A 597 -6.60 21.04 15.17
C SER A 597 -7.99 21.53 15.57
N THR A 598 -8.65 20.91 16.55
CA THR A 598 -10.00 21.27 17.00
C THR A 598 -9.97 22.29 18.15
N ASP A 599 -9.14 22.01 19.15
CA ASP A 599 -9.19 22.70 20.43
C ASP A 599 -8.22 23.89 20.52
N ALA A 600 -7.25 24.00 19.60
CA ALA A 600 -6.13 24.94 19.68
C ALA A 600 -5.50 24.93 21.08
N ASP A 601 -5.24 23.73 21.59
CA ASP A 601 -4.57 23.44 22.86
C ASP A 601 -3.23 22.75 22.57
N TYR A 602 -2.23 23.56 22.24
CA TYR A 602 -0.91 23.08 21.88
C TYR A 602 -0.12 22.49 23.05
N LYS A 603 -0.52 22.80 24.29
CA LYS A 603 0.07 22.19 25.50
C LYS A 603 -0.36 20.73 25.60
N ARG A 604 -1.66 20.47 25.47
CA ARG A 604 -2.20 19.11 25.45
C ARG A 604 -1.71 18.34 24.23
N ALA A 605 -1.66 18.98 23.06
CA ALA A 605 -1.13 18.38 21.84
C ALA A 605 0.32 17.94 21.99
N SER A 606 1.21 18.83 22.44
CA SER A 606 2.64 18.54 22.66
C SER A 606 2.84 17.39 23.66
N ALA A 607 2.09 17.39 24.76
CA ALA A 607 2.16 16.32 25.75
C ALA A 607 1.70 14.96 25.18
N ALA A 608 0.65 14.95 24.34
CA ALA A 608 0.19 13.73 23.68
C ALA A 608 1.20 13.21 22.65
N GLY A 609 1.79 14.10 21.85
CA GLY A 609 2.84 13.77 20.90
C GLY A 609 4.06 13.12 21.57
N MET A 610 4.51 13.67 22.70
CA MET A 610 5.63 13.09 23.46
C MET A 610 5.30 11.70 24.04
N ARG A 611 4.09 11.49 24.57
CA ARG A 611 3.65 10.16 25.03
C ARG A 611 3.62 9.14 23.89
N MET A 612 3.09 9.54 22.73
CA MET A 612 3.07 8.71 21.53
C MET A 612 4.49 8.30 21.10
N LEU A 613 5.44 9.25 21.05
CA LEU A 613 6.83 8.97 20.68
C LEU A 613 7.48 7.98 21.64
N ALA A 614 7.20 8.07 22.95
CA ALA A 614 7.66 7.11 23.94
C ALA A 614 7.09 5.71 23.70
N SER A 615 5.78 5.56 23.47
CA SER A 615 5.18 4.25 23.16
C SER A 615 5.70 3.66 21.85
N ARG A 616 6.00 4.50 20.86
CA ARG A 616 6.63 4.07 19.60
C ARG A 616 8.07 3.58 19.81
N LEU A 617 8.82 4.18 20.74
CA LEU A 617 10.15 3.72 21.11
C LEU A 617 10.09 2.35 21.79
N GLU A 618 9.20 2.17 22.77
CA GLU A 618 9.00 0.86 23.44
C GLU A 618 8.61 -0.24 22.44
N MET A 619 7.84 0.11 21.41
CA MET A 619 7.49 -0.82 20.32
C MET A 619 8.70 -1.23 19.48
N ALA A 620 9.58 -0.27 19.15
CA ALA A 620 10.83 -0.55 18.42
C ALA A 620 11.79 -1.42 19.23
N GLU A 621 11.84 -1.23 20.55
CA GLU A 621 12.61 -2.08 21.47
C GLU A 621 12.07 -3.50 21.55
N MET A 622 10.76 -3.67 21.37
CA MET A 622 10.14 -5.00 21.33
C MET A 622 10.57 -5.80 20.09
N ASN A 623 10.56 -5.17 18.92
CA ASN A 623 11.19 -5.70 17.70
C ASN A 623 11.34 -4.60 16.64
N SER A 624 12.45 -4.64 15.89
CA SER A 624 12.80 -3.66 14.86
C SER A 624 11.78 -3.56 13.71
N THR A 625 10.96 -4.60 13.50
CA THR A 625 9.92 -4.63 12.47
C THR A 625 8.58 -4.04 12.93
N PHE A 626 8.38 -3.68 14.20
CA PHE A 626 7.03 -3.29 14.63
C PHE A 626 6.65 -1.86 14.25
N THR A 627 7.65 -1.03 13.95
CA THR A 627 7.51 0.40 13.64
C THR A 627 8.65 0.81 12.71
N THR A 628 8.51 1.94 12.02
CA THR A 628 9.59 2.53 11.20
C THR A 628 10.73 3.16 12.01
N ARG A 629 10.70 3.04 13.35
CA ARG A 629 11.85 3.39 14.19
C ARG A 629 12.73 2.15 14.32
N VAL A 630 13.88 2.17 13.66
CA VAL A 630 14.90 1.11 13.80
C VAL A 630 15.84 1.47 14.96
N ILE A 631 16.14 0.52 15.84
CA ILE A 631 17.08 0.65 16.96
C ILE A 631 18.21 -0.36 16.76
N GLY A 632 19.47 0.06 16.96
CA GLY A 632 20.63 -0.83 16.99
C GLY A 632 21.81 -0.34 16.15
N PRO A 633 22.89 -1.13 16.02
CA PRO A 633 24.05 -0.77 15.19
C PRO A 633 23.62 -0.50 13.75
N GLY A 634 23.90 0.70 13.24
CA GLY A 634 23.49 1.14 11.90
C GLY A 634 22.16 1.91 11.82
N SER A 635 21.39 2.03 12.91
CA SER A 635 20.25 2.94 12.94
C SER A 635 20.74 4.40 12.93
N SER A 636 20.15 5.26 12.11
CA SER A 636 20.40 6.70 12.23
C SER A 636 19.94 7.18 13.62
N ALA A 637 20.84 7.86 14.35
CA ALA A 637 20.52 8.39 15.69
C ALA A 637 19.26 9.26 15.66
N ASN A 638 19.13 10.04 14.58
CA ASN A 638 17.96 10.83 14.24
C ASN A 638 17.15 10.08 13.17
N GLU A 639 15.85 9.86 13.43
CA GLU A 639 14.92 9.67 12.31
C GLU A 639 15.07 10.86 11.34
N PRO A 640 14.69 10.76 10.06
CA PRO A 640 14.49 11.94 9.22
C PRO A 640 13.68 12.97 10.02
N GLY A 641 14.36 14.00 10.55
CA GLY A 641 13.94 14.67 11.78
C GLY A 641 14.30 16.14 11.71
N GLY A 642 13.25 16.96 11.69
CA GLY A 642 13.30 18.42 11.58
C GLY A 642 12.14 18.96 10.74
N SER A 643 11.81 18.28 9.64
CA SER A 643 10.67 18.63 8.79
C SER A 643 9.34 18.13 9.38
N PRO A 644 8.28 18.96 9.43
CA PRO A 644 6.91 18.54 9.77
C PRO A 644 6.33 17.48 8.85
N ALA A 645 6.97 17.21 7.71
CA ALA A 645 6.66 16.08 6.86
C ALA A 645 6.72 14.76 7.66
N TRP A 646 7.58 14.65 8.68
CA TRP A 646 7.76 13.44 9.49
C TRP A 646 7.17 13.59 10.91
N LEU A 647 6.84 12.45 11.53
CA LEU A 647 6.15 12.40 12.82
C LEU A 647 6.81 13.26 13.92
N GLN A 648 8.14 13.18 14.07
CA GLN A 648 8.87 13.98 15.07
C GLN A 648 8.81 15.48 14.77
N GLY A 649 8.88 15.85 13.48
CA GLY A 649 8.76 17.25 13.06
C GLY A 649 7.36 17.81 13.27
N GLU A 650 6.30 17.00 13.11
CA GLU A 650 4.94 17.43 13.44
C GLU A 650 4.77 17.65 14.96
N VAL A 651 5.33 16.75 15.80
CA VAL A 651 5.35 16.97 17.26
C VAL A 651 6.07 18.27 17.59
N LYS A 652 7.22 18.54 16.95
CA LYS A 652 7.93 19.80 17.11
C LYS A 652 7.10 21.00 16.64
N GLN A 653 6.39 20.90 15.52
CA GLN A 653 5.52 21.97 15.02
C GLN A 653 4.50 22.37 16.10
N TYR A 654 3.88 21.42 16.80
CA TYR A 654 2.93 21.75 17.87
C TYR A 654 3.59 22.32 19.13
N MET A 655 4.87 22.00 19.40
CA MET A 655 5.64 22.70 20.44
C MET A 655 5.96 24.14 20.04
N ASP A 656 6.26 24.38 18.77
CA ASP A 656 6.51 25.72 18.26
C ASP A 656 5.22 26.57 18.32
N LEU A 657 4.06 25.99 18.00
CA LEU A 657 2.76 26.66 18.17
C LEU A 657 2.39 26.90 19.64
N LEU A 658 2.84 26.03 20.57
CA LEU A 658 2.66 26.27 22.00
C LEU A 658 3.35 27.57 22.44
N ALA A 659 4.57 27.83 21.97
CA ALA A 659 5.32 29.04 22.31
C ALA A 659 4.60 30.33 21.90
N LEU A 660 3.78 30.29 20.83
CA LEU A 660 2.95 31.40 20.37
C LEU A 660 1.72 31.66 21.27
N THR A 661 1.37 30.74 22.15
CA THR A 661 0.11 30.79 22.91
C THR A 661 0.29 30.80 24.43
N ASP A 662 1.45 30.39 24.95
CA ASP A 662 1.68 30.19 26.39
C ASP A 662 2.42 31.32 27.11
N GLY A 663 2.79 32.37 26.38
CA GLY A 663 3.54 33.53 26.87
C GLY A 663 5.04 33.48 26.58
N THR A 664 5.55 32.45 25.91
CA THR A 664 6.98 32.33 25.58
C THR A 664 7.41 33.33 24.49
N THR A 665 6.80 33.25 23.31
CA THR A 665 6.98 34.21 22.20
C THR A 665 5.66 34.87 21.80
N GLY A 666 4.54 34.33 22.26
CA GLY A 666 3.22 34.89 22.08
C GLY A 666 2.26 34.47 23.19
N SER A 667 1.19 35.24 23.36
CA SER A 667 0.10 34.94 24.29
C SER A 667 -1.21 34.80 23.53
N LEU A 668 -1.96 33.74 23.79
CA LEU A 668 -3.25 33.51 23.12
C LEU A 668 -4.21 34.67 23.43
N VAL A 669 -4.75 35.28 22.37
CA VAL A 669 -5.80 36.31 22.47
C VAL A 669 -7.16 35.66 22.36
N ALA A 670 -7.40 34.93 21.27
CA ALA A 670 -8.67 34.25 21.05
C ALA A 670 -8.51 33.03 20.14
N ARG A 671 -9.31 31.99 20.38
CA ARG A 671 -9.50 30.91 19.41
C ARG A 671 -10.62 31.33 18.46
N LEU A 672 -10.38 31.30 17.15
CA LEU A 672 -11.44 31.65 16.19
C LEU A 672 -12.54 30.58 16.22
N PRO A 673 -13.80 30.84 15.79
CA PRO A 673 -14.85 29.83 15.81
C PRO A 673 -14.43 28.55 15.06
N LEU A 674 -14.90 27.38 15.53
CA LEU A 674 -14.57 26.10 14.89
C LEU A 674 -15.27 25.96 13.52
N GLU A 675 -16.56 26.31 13.47
CA GLU A 675 -17.36 26.29 12.25
C GLU A 675 -17.41 27.69 11.62
N TRP A 676 -17.20 27.77 10.30
CA TRP A 676 -17.24 29.01 9.53
C TRP A 676 -18.32 28.91 8.44
N ALA A 677 -18.90 30.06 8.10
CA ALA A 677 -19.74 30.15 6.91
C ALA A 677 -18.87 29.92 5.68
N PHE A 678 -19.36 29.12 4.75
CA PHE A 678 -18.60 28.58 3.63
C PHE A 678 -19.36 28.70 2.32
N HIS A 679 -18.63 28.92 1.22
CA HIS A 679 -19.21 28.97 -0.12
C HIS A 679 -18.27 28.35 -1.16
N ARG A 680 -18.84 27.55 -2.06
CA ARG A 680 -18.16 26.87 -3.18
C ARG A 680 -18.25 27.74 -4.42
N ASP A 681 -17.12 28.16 -4.98
CA ASP A 681 -17.06 29.10 -6.10
C ASP A 681 -16.33 28.52 -7.32
N PRO A 682 -16.95 27.56 -8.04
CA PRO A 682 -16.32 26.87 -9.17
C PRO A 682 -16.10 27.78 -10.39
N ARG A 683 -16.67 28.99 -10.38
CA ARG A 683 -16.64 29.92 -11.52
C ARG A 683 -15.99 31.27 -11.18
N ASP A 684 -15.35 31.37 -10.03
CA ASP A 684 -14.69 32.58 -9.56
C ASP A 684 -15.58 33.84 -9.66
N THR A 685 -16.72 33.83 -8.97
CA THR A 685 -17.69 34.94 -8.99
C THR A 685 -17.78 35.69 -7.65
N GLY A 686 -17.10 35.21 -6.61
CA GLY A 686 -17.26 35.69 -5.24
C GLY A 686 -16.86 37.16 -5.03
N LEU A 687 -15.82 37.63 -5.72
CA LEU A 687 -15.42 39.05 -5.66
C LEU A 687 -16.50 39.98 -6.22
N GLY A 688 -17.05 39.65 -7.40
CA GLY A 688 -18.14 40.42 -8.01
C GLY A 688 -19.45 40.37 -7.19
N ARG A 689 -19.69 39.27 -6.46
CA ARG A 689 -20.82 39.16 -5.53
C ARG A 689 -20.59 39.90 -4.21
N GLY A 690 -19.34 40.24 -3.89
CA GLY A 690 -18.93 41.00 -2.73
C GLY A 690 -18.73 40.18 -1.46
N TRP A 691 -18.40 38.89 -1.58
CA TRP A 691 -18.28 37.99 -0.41
C TRP A 691 -17.14 38.36 0.54
N GLY A 692 -16.11 39.08 0.05
CA GLY A 692 -15.05 39.65 0.89
C GLY A 692 -15.54 40.68 1.93
N TYR A 693 -16.69 41.33 1.72
CA TYR A 693 -17.15 42.44 2.57
C TYR A 693 -18.65 42.42 2.94
N LYS A 694 -19.49 41.65 2.25
CA LYS A 694 -20.90 41.42 2.64
C LYS A 694 -21.02 40.24 3.60
N LYS A 695 -22.04 40.24 4.46
CA LYS A 695 -22.37 39.11 5.34
C LYS A 695 -22.77 37.86 4.53
N ALA A 696 -22.46 36.68 5.06
CA ALA A 696 -22.93 35.41 4.51
C ALA A 696 -24.44 35.23 4.76
N ASP A 697 -25.17 34.67 3.80
CA ASP A 697 -26.59 34.36 3.94
C ASP A 697 -26.80 32.86 4.19
N LEU A 698 -26.97 32.50 5.47
CA LEU A 698 -27.17 31.12 5.90
C LEU A 698 -28.64 30.70 5.96
N THR A 699 -29.55 31.48 5.37
CA THR A 699 -30.99 31.18 5.39
C THR A 699 -31.29 29.79 4.83
N TYR A 700 -30.72 29.46 3.67
CA TYR A 700 -30.87 28.13 3.06
C TYR A 700 -30.26 27.03 3.93
N TRP A 701 -29.06 27.26 4.47
CA TRP A 701 -28.38 26.32 5.36
C TRP A 701 -29.24 25.98 6.58
N HIS A 702 -29.77 26.98 7.28
CA HIS A 702 -30.58 26.75 8.48
C HIS A 702 -31.87 25.99 8.19
N ALA A 703 -32.48 26.22 7.02
CA ALA A 703 -33.67 25.49 6.60
C ALA A 703 -33.38 24.04 6.17
N ASN A 704 -32.20 23.76 5.59
CA ASN A 704 -31.96 22.51 4.86
C ASN A 704 -30.82 21.63 5.38
N LYS A 705 -29.99 22.09 6.32
CA LYS A 705 -28.78 21.37 6.76
C LYS A 705 -29.00 19.91 7.17
N ASN A 706 -30.19 19.59 7.68
CA ASN A 706 -30.53 18.22 8.08
C ASN A 706 -30.60 17.24 6.89
N ASN A 707 -30.87 17.74 5.69
CA ASN A 707 -30.89 16.95 4.45
C ASN A 707 -29.49 16.64 3.91
N TYR A 708 -28.45 17.29 4.44
CA TYR A 708 -27.07 17.24 3.96
C TYR A 708 -26.08 16.81 5.04
N ARG A 709 -26.54 16.07 6.06
CA ARG A 709 -25.70 15.67 7.21
C ARG A 709 -24.64 14.62 6.88
N THR A 710 -24.86 13.86 5.82
CA THR A 710 -23.99 12.76 5.42
C THR A 710 -23.24 13.13 4.14
N PRO A 711 -22.00 12.66 3.95
CA PRO A 711 -21.22 12.97 2.75
C PRO A 711 -21.92 12.70 1.42
N ASP A 712 -22.64 11.59 1.30
CA ASP A 712 -23.39 11.19 0.11
C ASP A 712 -24.45 12.22 -0.30
N ARG A 713 -25.00 12.96 0.66
CA ARG A 713 -25.90 14.08 0.41
C ARG A 713 -25.14 15.38 0.26
N ARG A 714 -24.09 15.58 1.06
CA ARG A 714 -23.33 16.83 1.16
C ARG A 714 -22.63 17.22 -0.14
N LYS A 715 -22.21 16.24 -0.94
CA LYS A 715 -21.66 16.48 -2.29
C LYS A 715 -22.65 17.18 -3.23
N ASP A 716 -23.96 16.98 -3.02
CA ASP A 716 -25.04 17.56 -3.83
C ASP A 716 -25.58 18.89 -3.28
N TYR A 717 -24.87 19.51 -2.32
CA TYR A 717 -25.25 20.82 -1.81
C TYR A 717 -25.17 21.88 -2.92
N PRO A 718 -26.17 22.79 -3.06
CA PRO A 718 -26.15 23.78 -4.13
C PRO A 718 -24.95 24.72 -4.02
N THR A 719 -24.16 24.83 -5.08
CA THR A 719 -23.01 25.76 -5.16
C THR A 719 -23.41 27.23 -5.23
N THR A 720 -24.71 27.56 -5.15
CA THR A 720 -25.21 28.94 -5.08
C THR A 720 -25.41 29.42 -3.65
N GLU A 721 -25.51 28.51 -2.69
CA GLU A 721 -25.91 28.81 -1.31
C GLU A 721 -24.71 28.78 -0.36
N TRP A 722 -24.74 29.61 0.68
CA TRP A 722 -23.78 29.48 1.78
C TRP A 722 -24.11 28.28 2.65
N GLU A 723 -23.09 27.66 3.23
CA GLU A 723 -23.18 26.53 4.15
C GLU A 723 -22.27 26.74 5.37
N MET A 724 -22.22 25.79 6.30
CA MET A 724 -21.22 25.77 7.37
C MET A 724 -20.27 24.59 7.18
N VAL A 725 -18.99 24.82 7.46
CA VAL A 725 -17.95 23.78 7.51
C VAL A 725 -17.10 23.96 8.75
N SER A 726 -16.54 22.86 9.26
CA SER A 726 -15.52 22.92 10.30
C SER A 726 -14.16 23.33 9.71
N THR A 727 -13.33 23.97 10.53
CA THR A 727 -11.97 24.40 10.15
C THR A 727 -10.87 23.44 10.61
N ASP A 728 -11.22 22.41 11.38
CA ASP A 728 -10.29 21.36 11.83
C ASP A 728 -10.23 20.12 10.91
N LEU A 729 -10.90 20.20 9.75
CA LEU A 729 -10.89 19.17 8.72
C LEU A 729 -10.95 19.82 7.33
N TYR A 730 -10.17 19.33 6.36
CA TYR A 730 -10.20 19.86 5.01
C TYR A 730 -11.53 19.53 4.28
N PRO A 731 -11.95 20.34 3.29
CA PRO A 731 -13.31 20.31 2.76
C PRO A 731 -13.73 18.99 2.09
N PRO A 732 -12.92 18.33 1.24
CA PRO A 732 -13.27 17.02 0.69
C PRO A 732 -13.65 15.98 1.75
N ALA A 733 -12.92 15.91 2.87
CA ALA A 733 -13.23 15.02 3.99
C ALA A 733 -14.55 15.38 4.73
N GLN A 734 -15.13 16.56 4.46
CA GLN A 734 -16.45 16.98 4.94
C GLN A 734 -17.56 16.80 3.88
N GLY A 735 -17.26 16.17 2.74
CA GLY A 735 -18.21 15.98 1.63
C GLY A 735 -18.33 17.20 0.71
N ILE A 736 -17.36 18.12 0.74
CA ILE A 736 -17.25 19.22 -0.24
C ILE A 736 -16.62 18.66 -1.52
N LEU A 737 -17.46 17.99 -2.29
CA LEU A 737 -17.12 17.27 -3.52
C LEU A 737 -18.00 17.76 -4.68
N HIS A 738 -17.65 17.37 -5.90
CA HIS A 738 -18.58 17.41 -7.02
C HIS A 738 -19.64 16.30 -6.89
N PRO A 739 -20.82 16.44 -7.52
CA PRO A 739 -21.88 15.43 -7.47
C PRO A 739 -21.47 14.03 -7.96
N ASP A 740 -20.42 13.94 -8.76
CA ASP A 740 -19.83 12.70 -9.29
C ASP A 740 -18.77 12.08 -8.37
N TRP A 741 -18.58 12.60 -7.14
CA TRP A 741 -17.55 12.20 -6.15
C TRP A 741 -16.13 12.68 -6.41
N GLN A 742 -15.86 13.45 -7.46
CA GLN A 742 -14.54 14.10 -7.61
C GLN A 742 -14.32 15.15 -6.53
N SER A 743 -13.06 15.35 -6.11
CA SER A 743 -12.70 16.48 -5.25
C SER A 743 -13.13 17.80 -5.90
N PHE A 744 -13.75 18.69 -5.11
CA PHE A 744 -14.18 19.98 -5.63
C PHE A 744 -12.99 20.84 -6.03
N THR A 745 -12.95 21.36 -7.25
CA THR A 745 -11.95 22.34 -7.70
C THR A 745 -12.59 23.72 -7.94
N GLY A 746 -11.83 24.78 -7.69
CA GLY A 746 -12.27 26.16 -7.75
C GLY A 746 -12.00 26.93 -6.46
N HIS A 747 -12.62 28.10 -6.31
CA HIS A 747 -12.40 28.93 -5.12
C HIS A 747 -13.29 28.50 -3.95
N LEU A 748 -12.73 28.56 -2.75
CA LEU A 748 -13.40 28.28 -1.49
C LEU A 748 -13.44 29.56 -0.67
N TRP A 749 -14.61 29.95 -0.18
CA TRP A 749 -14.76 31.13 0.67
C TRP A 749 -15.14 30.71 2.08
N TYR A 750 -14.39 31.18 3.07
CA TYR A 750 -14.64 31.01 4.49
C TYR A 750 -14.92 32.37 5.11
N LYS A 751 -15.92 32.45 5.99
CA LYS A 751 -16.29 33.68 6.68
C LYS A 751 -16.69 33.40 8.12
N THR A 752 -16.17 34.21 9.04
CA THR A 752 -16.55 34.17 10.44
C THR A 752 -16.57 35.57 11.05
N ASP A 753 -17.33 35.74 12.11
CA ASP A 753 -17.36 36.97 12.90
C ASP A 753 -16.77 36.67 14.28
N ILE A 754 -16.00 37.62 14.81
CA ILE A 754 -15.43 37.56 16.15
C ILE A 754 -15.72 38.83 16.92
N GLU A 755 -15.94 38.68 18.23
CA GLU A 755 -16.01 39.78 19.17
C GLU A 755 -14.67 39.86 19.90
N VAL A 756 -14.03 41.03 19.88
CA VAL A 756 -12.76 41.28 20.57
C VAL A 756 -12.89 42.50 21.47
N THR A 757 -12.25 42.47 22.63
CA THR A 757 -12.21 43.62 23.56
C THR A 757 -11.14 44.64 23.13
N GLN A 758 -11.12 45.82 23.75
CA GLN A 758 -10.02 46.78 23.54
C GLN A 758 -8.66 46.14 23.85
N ALA A 759 -8.56 45.41 24.98
CA ALA A 759 -7.33 44.74 25.38
C ALA A 759 -6.85 43.73 24.33
N ASP A 760 -7.78 43.03 23.67
CA ASP A 760 -7.47 42.05 22.62
C ASP A 760 -6.90 42.71 21.35
N THR A 761 -7.18 43.98 21.11
CA THR A 761 -6.65 44.75 19.97
C THR A 761 -5.31 45.44 20.25
N ASP A 762 -4.89 45.49 21.51
CA ASP A 762 -3.69 46.21 21.92
C ASP A 762 -2.40 45.44 21.57
N GLY A 763 -1.41 46.17 21.05
CA GLY A 763 -0.07 45.65 20.74
C GLY A 763 0.06 44.99 19.37
N LYS A 764 1.00 44.05 19.28
CA LYS A 764 1.30 43.26 18.07
C LYS A 764 0.43 42.01 18.04
N VAL A 765 -0.72 42.07 17.37
CA VAL A 765 -1.71 40.99 17.33
C VAL A 765 -1.68 40.35 15.96
N HIS A 766 -1.52 39.04 15.92
CA HIS A 766 -1.44 38.24 14.71
C HIS A 766 -2.62 37.27 14.63
N ILE A 767 -3.04 36.95 13.40
CA ILE A 767 -3.85 35.78 13.11
C ILE A 767 -2.95 34.68 12.55
N HIS A 768 -3.08 33.49 13.12
CA HIS A 768 -2.32 32.32 12.70
C HIS A 768 -3.27 31.25 12.14
N PHE A 769 -2.98 30.80 10.92
CA PHE A 769 -3.61 29.66 10.28
C PHE A 769 -2.62 28.48 10.33
N PRO A 770 -2.73 27.57 11.32
CA PRO A 770 -1.72 26.53 11.55
C PRO A 770 -1.81 25.33 10.57
N GLY A 771 -2.76 25.36 9.63
CA GLY A 771 -3.03 24.32 8.65
C GLY A 771 -3.97 24.82 7.58
N LEU A 772 -3.39 25.39 6.52
CA LEU A 772 -4.09 25.94 5.37
C LEU A 772 -3.43 25.43 4.07
N PHE A 773 -4.20 24.68 3.30
CA PHE A 773 -3.86 24.35 1.92
C PHE A 773 -4.28 25.50 1.00
N SER A 774 -3.62 25.57 -0.16
CA SER A 774 -3.93 26.49 -1.25
C SER A 774 -3.36 27.90 -1.14
N GLU A 775 -3.21 28.51 -2.32
CA GLU A 775 -3.08 29.96 -2.49
C GLU A 775 -4.28 30.64 -1.84
N SER A 776 -4.05 31.70 -1.06
CA SER A 776 -5.08 32.27 -0.20
C SER A 776 -5.02 33.79 -0.08
N TRP A 777 -6.18 34.39 0.18
CA TRP A 777 -6.35 35.84 0.41
C TRP A 777 -7.19 36.07 1.67
N LEU A 778 -6.80 37.06 2.47
CA LEU A 778 -7.42 37.39 3.75
C LEU A 778 -8.02 38.79 3.72
N TRP A 779 -9.29 38.89 4.13
CA TRP A 779 -9.97 40.15 4.42
C TRP A 779 -10.31 40.26 5.89
N VAL A 780 -10.13 41.46 6.42
CA VAL A 780 -10.60 41.85 7.75
C VAL A 780 -11.46 43.09 7.59
N ASN A 781 -12.70 43.02 8.09
CA ASN A 781 -13.66 44.13 8.00
C ASN A 781 -13.90 44.66 6.57
N GLY A 782 -13.77 43.78 5.57
CA GLY A 782 -13.96 44.11 4.15
C GLY A 782 -12.74 44.65 3.42
N GLU A 783 -11.61 44.88 4.11
CA GLU A 783 -10.32 45.26 3.51
C GLU A 783 -9.45 44.03 3.32
N MET A 784 -8.85 43.85 2.13
CA MET A 784 -7.88 42.78 1.90
C MET A 784 -6.56 43.16 2.56
N ILE A 785 -6.06 42.31 3.46
CA ILE A 785 -4.87 42.62 4.26
C ILE A 785 -3.73 41.61 4.09
N GLY A 786 -3.98 40.47 3.43
CA GLY A 786 -2.97 39.42 3.27
C GLY A 786 -3.17 38.59 2.01
N TYR A 787 -2.06 38.13 1.45
CA TYR A 787 -1.97 37.16 0.36
C TYR A 787 -0.94 36.09 0.74
N ARG A 788 -1.25 34.84 0.40
CA ARG A 788 -0.38 33.67 0.59
C ARG A 788 -0.12 33.02 -0.75
N GLU A 789 1.14 33.03 -1.17
CA GLU A 789 1.62 32.27 -2.32
C GLU A 789 1.60 30.76 -2.02
N TRP A 790 1.45 29.95 -3.08
CA TRP A 790 1.35 28.50 -2.94
C TRP A 790 1.85 27.78 -4.19
N ASN A 791 2.61 26.70 -4.00
CA ASN A 791 2.90 25.79 -5.09
C ASN A 791 1.70 24.86 -5.31
N THR A 792 1.21 24.81 -6.55
CA THR A 792 0.10 23.94 -7.00
C THR A 792 0.21 22.52 -6.46
N LEU A 793 1.41 21.93 -6.51
CA LEU A 793 1.69 20.64 -5.88
C LEU A 793 1.92 20.85 -4.38
N TRP A 794 0.96 20.43 -3.57
CA TRP A 794 0.93 20.74 -2.15
C TRP A 794 2.16 20.24 -1.38
N TRP A 795 2.77 19.11 -1.80
CA TRP A 795 3.98 18.55 -1.18
C TRP A 795 5.28 19.30 -1.50
N LEU A 796 5.26 20.29 -2.40
CA LEU A 796 6.40 21.19 -2.65
C LEU A 796 6.40 22.41 -1.72
N ASN A 797 5.45 22.48 -0.78
CA ASN A 797 5.38 23.52 0.25
C ASN A 797 6.01 23.00 1.58
N ASP A 798 6.16 23.85 2.59
CA ASP A 798 6.95 23.61 3.81
C ASP A 798 6.47 22.52 4.80
N TYR A 799 5.39 21.79 4.46
CA TYR A 799 4.69 20.80 5.29
C TYR A 799 4.17 21.29 6.65
N LYS A 800 4.50 22.52 7.08
CA LYS A 800 3.81 23.18 8.20
C LYS A 800 2.41 23.57 7.77
N PHE A 801 2.30 24.02 6.53
CA PHE A 801 1.09 24.60 5.96
C PHE A 801 0.58 25.77 6.80
N ASP A 802 1.51 26.51 7.41
CA ASP A 802 1.18 27.66 8.24
C ASP A 802 1.00 28.92 7.38
N TRP A 803 0.27 29.87 7.95
CA TRP A 803 0.21 31.25 7.47
C TRP A 803 -0.03 32.18 8.64
N ASP A 804 0.92 33.08 8.85
CA ASP A 804 0.91 34.05 9.94
C ASP A 804 0.77 35.47 9.37
N VAL A 805 -0.18 36.25 9.87
CA VAL A 805 -0.47 37.60 9.37
C VAL A 805 -0.61 38.58 10.53
N ASP A 806 0.16 39.67 10.46
CA ASP A 806 0.06 40.80 11.39
C ASP A 806 -1.26 41.56 11.18
N LEU A 807 -2.07 41.63 12.25
CA LEU A 807 -3.36 42.34 12.30
C LEU A 807 -3.30 43.62 13.14
N SER A 808 -2.12 44.11 13.51
CA SER A 808 -1.98 45.34 14.30
C SER A 808 -2.70 46.51 13.64
N GLY A 809 -3.64 47.09 14.39
CA GLY A 809 -4.47 48.20 13.92
C GLY A 809 -5.52 47.84 12.86
N LYS A 810 -5.68 46.56 12.52
CA LYS A 810 -6.71 46.07 11.57
C LYS A 810 -7.98 45.57 12.27
N LEU A 811 -7.87 45.19 13.54
CA LEU A 811 -9.00 44.83 14.41
C LEU A 811 -9.53 46.06 15.14
N LYS A 812 -10.84 46.10 15.39
CA LYS A 812 -11.51 47.13 16.21
C LYS A 812 -12.20 46.49 17.41
N PRO A 813 -12.35 47.18 18.55
CA PRO A 813 -13.17 46.67 19.66
C PRO A 813 -14.60 46.35 19.19
N GLY A 814 -15.15 45.22 19.63
CA GLY A 814 -16.43 44.67 19.22
C GLY A 814 -16.34 43.74 18.01
N ALA A 815 -17.38 43.74 17.17
CA ALA A 815 -17.51 42.83 16.05
C ALA A 815 -16.49 43.09 14.94
N ASN A 816 -15.75 42.04 14.55
CA ASN A 816 -14.88 42.02 13.37
C ASN A 816 -15.28 40.87 12.47
N ASN A 817 -15.29 41.13 11.16
CA ASN A 817 -15.47 40.08 10.17
C ASN A 817 -14.13 39.62 9.62
N ILE A 818 -13.91 38.31 9.59
CA ILE A 818 -12.76 37.66 8.98
C ILE A 818 -13.25 36.85 7.77
N THR A 819 -12.66 37.06 6.60
CA THR A 819 -12.98 36.29 5.39
C THR A 819 -11.70 35.77 4.76
N VAL A 820 -11.67 34.49 4.40
CA VAL A 820 -10.55 33.86 3.69
C VAL A 820 -11.06 33.26 2.39
N ARG A 821 -10.35 33.52 1.29
CA ARG A 821 -10.57 32.86 0.00
C ARG A 821 -9.39 31.95 -0.28
N CYS A 822 -9.64 30.71 -0.71
CA CYS A 822 -8.62 29.72 -1.06
C CYS A 822 -8.83 29.26 -2.51
N ASN A 823 -7.76 29.03 -3.28
CA ASN A 823 -7.84 28.47 -4.64
C ASN A 823 -7.52 26.96 -4.63
N ASN A 824 -8.55 26.11 -4.69
CA ASN A 824 -8.36 24.66 -4.70
C ASN A 824 -8.23 24.11 -6.14
N VAL A 825 -7.03 23.61 -6.46
CA VAL A 825 -6.67 23.13 -7.80
C VAL A 825 -6.61 21.60 -7.91
N LEU A 826 -6.63 20.89 -6.77
CA LEU A 826 -6.51 19.43 -6.68
C LEU A 826 -7.33 18.91 -5.47
N GLN A 827 -6.89 17.80 -4.88
CA GLN A 827 -7.58 17.04 -3.84
C GLN A 827 -7.40 17.60 -2.42
N PHE A 828 -6.30 18.29 -2.13
CA PHE A 828 -6.12 19.00 -0.86
C PHE A 828 -6.31 20.51 -1.02
N GLY A 829 -7.30 21.06 -0.32
CA GLY A 829 -7.59 22.50 -0.32
C GLY A 829 -8.14 23.00 1.01
N GLY A 830 -8.06 24.31 1.24
CA GLY A 830 -8.69 24.96 2.39
C GLY A 830 -8.07 24.65 3.76
N MET A 831 -8.81 24.95 4.83
CA MET A 831 -8.34 24.82 6.22
C MET A 831 -8.50 23.39 6.74
N PHE A 832 -7.53 22.92 7.52
CA PHE A 832 -7.61 21.65 8.25
C PHE A 832 -7.15 21.73 9.70
N ARG A 833 -6.85 22.95 10.18
CA ARG A 833 -6.60 23.24 11.60
C ARG A 833 -7.21 24.58 11.97
N ARG A 834 -7.86 24.64 13.14
CA ARG A 834 -8.55 25.82 13.66
C ARG A 834 -7.60 27.03 13.80
N PRO A 835 -7.92 28.17 13.18
CA PRO A 835 -7.15 29.40 13.34
C PRO A 835 -7.27 30.04 14.73
N PHE A 836 -6.28 30.85 15.12
CA PHE A 836 -6.29 31.58 16.39
C PHE A 836 -5.64 32.96 16.27
N LEU A 837 -5.98 33.85 17.20
CA LEU A 837 -5.31 35.13 17.43
C LEU A 837 -4.33 35.01 18.58
N TYR A 838 -3.14 35.56 18.42
CA TYR A 838 -2.17 35.69 19.50
C TYR A 838 -1.51 37.06 19.47
N ARG A 839 -1.00 37.48 20.62
CA ARG A 839 -0.22 38.71 20.78
C ARG A 839 1.24 38.34 20.93
N VAL A 840 2.10 38.91 20.09
CA VAL A 840 3.55 38.73 20.16
C VAL A 840 4.06 39.27 21.50
N VAL A 841 4.90 38.48 22.17
CA VAL A 841 5.63 38.88 23.38
C VAL A 841 7.06 39.19 22.94
N GLU A 842 7.50 40.42 23.17
CA GLU A 842 8.85 40.89 22.81
C GLU A 842 9.92 40.44 23.81
#